data_AF-A0A1V4FIA4-F1
#
_entry.id   AF-A0A1V4FIA4-F1
#
_cell.length_a   1.000
_cell.length_b   1.000
_cell.length_c   1.000
_cell.angle_alpha   90.00
_cell.angle_beta   90.00
_cell.angle_gamma   90.00
#
_symmetry.space_group_name_H-M   'P 1'
#
loop_
_entity.id
_entity.type
_entity.pdbx_description
1 polymer ?
#
loop_
_entity_poly.entity_id
_entity_poly.type
_entity_poly.pdbx_seq_one_letter_code
_entity_poly.pdbx_strand_id
1 'polypeptide(L)'
;ISHTEADQTLAKLEKLGYVVDQNTFADDATYDNDTQAPQEFTIYLKHGTTHTDATSSKADQKTVNETIHYVYKDGVNANKPAAADYNTTVDFKRGYTTDNVTGKIVSYDDWTQTTKTFGAVKSPVIAGYTADQAEVAAQTVKPDSQNIVKTVYYTADTQEAAINFFDETNGKLLDNETIHLTGKTGEKISHTEADQTLAKLEKLGYVVDQNTFADDATYDNDTQAPQEFTIYLKHGTTHTDATSSKADQKTVSETIHYVYKDGVNANKPAAADYNTTVDFKRGYTTDNVTGKIVSYDDWTQTTKTFGAVKSPVIAGYTADQAEVAAQTVTPDSQNIVKTVYYTADTQEAAINFYDETDNKQLDNQTIHLTGKTGEKVDRTQSEKTLAELEKQGYVLDKENTAKAFPADATYDNDDVAPQEFTIYLKHGMTHTDATDKNAEQKIVTETIHYVYENNQTAKPDYTSAVDFKRGYTTDNVTGKVVSYDPWTVSSKKFGVVKSPIIEGYTPNYSQIDEITVTPDLKDVVKTVVYVGNAQEAQAIFYDETTGKEISGTREIATGKSDEAINFTKDPSEIVRELEAKGYVFDKSNANNKVFVDGSTYDKNSEVHQYFKYYFTHGHATVTPDQDPQKGQKTVTQTIKYEYADGTATGLADNVQTLTFKRTGDKDLVTHEVTWPDWSTVAGQQTSVVTSPALKGYTADTNEIPAITYHAGDSDVTYVVKYNADVQHAVINYIDGESDEILHTDKVNGHSDEKINYSTADMIKQLEAKGYELFKDNFPAGEKFDNDDKNDQTYTVIFKHHRENVDPNHSSADGTKGTKTLTETVHYKYANGTKAAEDQTAQVTFTRNGVLDDVTGIVAWGKWNEASQSYKALTSPTIAGYTPSEAVVKRSSNSDAEQGPTLTVIYTADAQKVHVQYIDGETDQMLRQDDLDGYTDETIPYSTAEGIKKFEGDGYELFKDNFPAGEKFDNDDTNDQFYTVIFKHHRENVDPNHSSADGTKGTKTLTETVHYKYANGTKAAEDQTAQVT
;
A
#
# COMPACT_ATOMS: atom_id res chain seq x y z
N ILE A 1 168.58 -52.70 36.31
CA ILE A 1 168.75 -51.49 35.47
C ILE A 1 167.89 -50.41 36.15
N SER A 2 168.04 -49.10 35.88
CA SER A 2 167.13 -48.11 36.49
C SER A 2 165.82 -48.04 35.70
N HIS A 3 164.68 -48.25 36.36
CA HIS A 3 163.35 -48.24 35.73
C HIS A 3 162.74 -46.84 35.59
N THR A 4 163.33 -45.84 36.27
CA THR A 4 162.72 -44.52 36.53
C THR A 4 162.25 -43.77 35.27
N GLU A 5 162.96 -43.87 34.15
CA GLU A 5 162.56 -43.19 32.90
C GLU A 5 161.44 -43.92 32.14
N ALA A 6 161.38 -45.26 32.25
CA ALA A 6 160.31 -46.06 31.67
C ALA A 6 158.98 -45.82 32.39
N ASP A 7 158.98 -45.88 33.73
CA ASP A 7 157.77 -45.66 34.54
C ASP A 7 157.22 -44.24 34.38
N GLN A 8 158.10 -43.23 34.32
CA GLN A 8 157.69 -41.84 34.04
C GLN A 8 157.09 -41.66 32.64
N THR A 9 157.51 -42.48 31.67
CA THR A 9 156.95 -42.49 30.32
C THR A 9 155.60 -43.20 30.31
N LEU A 10 155.48 -44.31 31.04
CA LEU A 10 154.25 -45.09 31.19
C LEU A 10 153.14 -44.26 31.86
N ALA A 11 153.44 -43.59 32.97
CA ALA A 11 152.51 -42.72 33.68
C ALA A 11 152.08 -41.47 32.87
N LYS A 12 152.84 -41.08 31.84
CA LYS A 12 152.40 -40.07 30.85
C LYS A 12 151.45 -40.66 29.82
N LEU A 13 151.71 -41.86 29.34
CA LEU A 13 150.87 -42.55 28.36
C LEU A 13 149.52 -42.98 28.96
N GLU A 14 149.49 -43.36 30.25
CA GLU A 14 148.25 -43.60 31.00
C GLU A 14 147.37 -42.35 31.10
N LYS A 15 147.98 -41.17 31.33
CA LYS A 15 147.27 -39.88 31.31
C LYS A 15 146.78 -39.46 29.91
N LEU A 16 147.30 -40.08 28.86
CA LEU A 16 146.84 -39.93 27.48
C LEU A 16 145.78 -40.97 27.08
N GLY A 17 145.30 -41.79 28.03
CA GLY A 17 144.23 -42.77 27.82
C GLY A 17 144.70 -44.14 27.33
N TYR A 18 146.01 -44.38 27.25
CA TYR A 18 146.56 -45.72 27.03
C TYR A 18 146.55 -46.52 28.34
N VAL A 19 146.55 -47.85 28.25
CA VAL A 19 146.73 -48.75 29.39
C VAL A 19 147.71 -49.85 29.02
N VAL A 20 148.50 -50.30 30.00
CA VAL A 20 149.48 -51.37 29.80
C VAL A 20 148.76 -52.66 29.41
N ASP A 21 149.20 -53.25 28.30
CA ASP A 21 148.71 -54.55 27.86
C ASP A 21 149.72 -55.65 28.22
N GLN A 22 151.02 -55.40 27.94
CA GLN A 22 152.14 -56.26 28.37
C GLN A 22 153.41 -55.43 28.58
N ASN A 23 154.25 -55.81 29.55
CA ASN A 23 155.55 -55.18 29.83
C ASN A 23 156.62 -56.27 29.98
N THR A 24 157.73 -56.21 29.21
CA THR A 24 158.86 -57.15 29.35
C THR A 24 160.03 -56.60 30.17
N PHE A 25 159.97 -55.35 30.63
CA PHE A 25 160.97 -54.72 31.50
C PHE A 25 160.63 -54.95 32.98
N ALA A 26 160.99 -56.12 33.50
CA ALA A 26 160.75 -56.50 34.90
C ALA A 26 161.77 -55.85 35.87
N ASP A 27 161.31 -55.49 37.07
CA ASP A 27 162.05 -54.70 38.09
C ASP A 27 163.41 -55.28 38.53
N ASP A 28 163.64 -56.58 38.29
CA ASP A 28 164.86 -57.30 38.64
C ASP A 28 165.90 -57.37 37.51
N ALA A 29 165.62 -56.75 36.35
CA ALA A 29 166.47 -56.82 35.15
C ALA A 29 167.93 -56.39 35.41
N THR A 30 168.88 -57.31 35.24
CA THR A 30 170.33 -57.02 35.30
C THR A 30 170.92 -56.81 33.92
N TYR A 31 171.99 -56.02 33.83
CA TYR A 31 172.84 -55.97 32.62
C TYR A 31 173.39 -57.36 32.30
N ASP A 32 173.41 -57.72 31.02
CA ASP A 32 174.16 -58.89 30.54
C ASP A 32 175.67 -58.61 30.42
N ASN A 33 176.41 -59.58 29.87
CA ASN A 33 177.87 -59.53 29.77
C ASN A 33 178.38 -59.14 28.36
N ASP A 34 177.51 -58.73 27.44
CA ASP A 34 177.90 -58.36 26.07
C ASP A 34 178.28 -56.87 26.01
N THR A 35 179.51 -56.58 25.59
CA THR A 35 180.01 -55.20 25.45
C THR A 35 179.90 -54.67 24.02
N GLN A 36 179.28 -55.41 23.10
CA GLN A 36 179.12 -55.02 21.69
C GLN A 36 177.67 -54.82 21.23
N ALA A 37 176.67 -55.08 22.07
CA ALA A 37 175.25 -54.82 21.77
C ALA A 37 174.50 -54.23 22.98
N PRO A 38 173.52 -53.32 22.79
CA PRO A 38 172.64 -52.88 23.86
C PRO A 38 171.53 -53.90 24.16
N GLN A 39 171.17 -54.02 25.44
CA GLN A 39 170.08 -54.88 25.92
C GLN A 39 168.75 -54.11 25.87
N GLU A 40 167.75 -54.63 25.13
CA GLU A 40 166.46 -53.96 24.89
C GLU A 40 165.30 -54.60 25.67
N PHE A 41 164.32 -53.78 26.07
CA PHE A 41 163.05 -54.19 26.68
C PHE A 41 161.88 -53.41 26.06
N THR A 42 160.69 -54.01 26.02
CA THR A 42 159.54 -53.47 25.27
C THR A 42 158.27 -53.44 26.12
N ILE A 43 157.51 -52.35 26.01
CA ILE A 43 156.20 -52.20 26.67
C ILE A 43 155.11 -51.99 25.61
N TYR A 44 154.09 -52.83 25.63
CA TYR A 44 152.93 -52.78 24.75
C TYR A 44 151.75 -52.11 25.44
N LEU A 45 151.09 -51.20 24.73
CA LEU A 45 149.97 -50.40 25.21
C LEU A 45 148.76 -50.56 24.28
N LYS A 46 147.55 -50.50 24.87
CA LYS A 46 146.27 -50.39 24.16
C LYS A 46 145.50 -49.17 24.64
N HIS A 47 144.44 -48.77 23.94
CA HIS A 47 143.56 -47.71 24.40
C HIS A 47 142.63 -48.21 25.52
N GLY A 48 142.41 -47.38 26.55
CA GLY A 48 141.29 -47.53 27.46
C GLY A 48 139.98 -47.05 26.84
N THR A 49 138.85 -47.53 27.36
CA THR A 49 137.50 -47.08 26.96
C THR A 49 136.68 -46.68 28.18
N THR A 50 135.68 -45.83 27.98
CA THR A 50 134.70 -45.44 29.02
C THR A 50 133.29 -45.59 28.49
N HIS A 51 132.43 -46.23 29.27
CA HIS A 51 131.02 -46.42 28.95
C HIS A 51 130.16 -45.33 29.62
N THR A 52 129.15 -44.83 28.90
CA THR A 52 128.13 -43.89 29.40
C THR A 52 126.77 -44.55 29.29
N ASP A 53 126.12 -44.81 30.42
CA ASP A 53 124.81 -45.47 30.46
C ASP A 53 123.65 -44.58 29.97
N ALA A 54 122.50 -45.20 29.68
CA ALA A 54 121.31 -44.53 29.19
C ALA A 54 120.56 -43.65 30.22
N THR A 55 120.93 -43.70 31.51
CA THR A 55 120.37 -42.85 32.58
C THR A 55 121.14 -41.55 32.75
N SER A 56 122.39 -41.50 32.26
CA SER A 56 123.22 -40.30 32.18
C SER A 56 122.52 -39.14 31.48
N SER A 57 122.75 -37.91 31.97
CA SER A 57 122.34 -36.68 31.28
C SER A 57 123.11 -36.44 29.96
N LYS A 58 124.11 -37.26 29.65
CA LYS A 58 124.87 -37.27 28.40
C LYS A 58 124.48 -38.41 27.44
N ALA A 59 123.48 -39.23 27.78
CA ALA A 59 122.99 -40.31 26.92
C ALA A 59 122.48 -39.77 25.56
N ASP A 60 122.53 -40.61 24.53
CA ASP A 60 121.97 -40.26 23.21
C ASP A 60 120.43 -40.24 23.32
N GLN A 61 119.81 -39.11 22.97
CA GLN A 61 118.37 -38.89 23.08
C GLN A 61 117.77 -38.50 21.72
N LYS A 62 116.58 -39.06 21.42
CA LYS A 62 115.69 -38.57 20.37
C LYS A 62 114.30 -38.27 20.93
N THR A 63 113.65 -37.27 20.36
CA THR A 63 112.32 -36.80 20.75
C THR A 63 111.41 -36.81 19.53
N VAL A 64 110.17 -37.28 19.71
CA VAL A 64 109.09 -37.21 18.71
C VAL A 64 107.94 -36.40 19.29
N ASN A 65 107.35 -35.51 18.49
CA ASN A 65 106.27 -34.61 18.88
C ASN A 65 104.95 -35.01 18.21
N GLU A 66 103.82 -34.77 18.87
CA GLU A 66 102.49 -34.73 18.27
C GLU A 66 101.86 -33.34 18.48
N THR A 67 101.33 -32.77 17.39
CA THR A 67 100.57 -31.52 17.37
C THR A 67 99.19 -31.75 16.75
N ILE A 68 98.14 -31.26 17.40
CA ILE A 68 96.75 -31.29 16.89
C ILE A 68 96.25 -29.84 16.79
N HIS A 69 95.91 -29.44 15.56
CA HIS A 69 95.29 -28.15 15.27
C HIS A 69 93.76 -28.25 15.31
N TYR A 70 93.09 -27.24 15.86
CA TYR A 70 91.63 -27.14 15.88
C TYR A 70 91.19 -25.93 15.05
N VAL A 71 90.46 -26.15 13.95
CA VAL A 71 90.17 -25.10 12.95
C VAL A 71 88.70 -25.11 12.55
N TYR A 72 88.08 -23.94 12.40
CA TYR A 72 86.73 -23.86 11.83
C TYR A 72 86.75 -24.16 10.33
N LYS A 73 85.89 -25.07 9.89
CA LYS A 73 85.76 -25.50 8.50
C LYS A 73 84.99 -24.48 7.65
N ASP A 74 83.90 -23.97 8.19
CA ASP A 74 82.92 -23.11 7.53
C ASP A 74 82.25 -22.15 8.53
N GLY A 75 81.16 -21.49 8.12
CA GLY A 75 80.50 -20.40 8.85
C GLY A 75 81.35 -19.12 8.95
N VAL A 76 80.89 -18.15 9.75
CA VAL A 76 81.52 -16.82 9.90
C VAL A 76 82.95 -16.83 10.48
N ASN A 77 83.40 -17.98 10.97
CA ASN A 77 84.73 -18.18 11.53
C ASN A 77 85.64 -19.09 10.70
N ALA A 78 85.22 -19.50 9.49
CA ALA A 78 85.98 -20.39 8.59
C ALA A 78 87.48 -20.05 8.50
N ASN A 79 88.32 -21.09 8.60
CA ASN A 79 89.79 -21.04 8.59
C ASN A 79 90.46 -20.32 9.77
N LYS A 80 89.70 -19.86 10.79
CA LYS A 80 90.28 -19.36 12.06
C LYS A 80 90.53 -20.54 13.03
N PRO A 81 91.46 -20.40 13.99
CA PRO A 81 91.60 -21.36 15.09
C PRO A 81 90.29 -21.47 15.89
N ALA A 82 89.82 -22.69 16.10
CA ALA A 82 88.62 -22.99 16.88
C ALA A 82 88.92 -23.24 18.36
N ALA A 83 90.10 -23.77 18.66
CA ALA A 83 90.66 -23.90 20.01
C ALA A 83 92.19 -23.79 19.94
N ALA A 84 92.85 -23.74 21.11
CA ALA A 84 94.31 -23.73 21.18
C ALA A 84 94.91 -25.10 20.78
N ASP A 85 96.01 -25.08 20.02
CA ASP A 85 96.69 -26.30 19.55
C ASP A 85 97.15 -27.20 20.70
N TYR A 86 96.78 -28.48 20.64
CA TYR A 86 97.31 -29.48 21.58
C TYR A 86 98.69 -29.94 21.13
N ASN A 87 99.67 -29.94 22.04
CA ASN A 87 101.06 -30.28 21.75
C ASN A 87 101.63 -31.20 22.85
N THR A 88 102.26 -32.31 22.47
CA THR A 88 102.86 -33.28 23.41
C THR A 88 104.08 -33.97 22.79
N THR A 89 104.97 -34.54 23.62
CA THR A 89 106.27 -35.07 23.19
C THR A 89 106.66 -36.37 23.91
N VAL A 90 107.36 -37.26 23.22
CA VAL A 90 107.93 -38.49 23.82
C VAL A 90 109.42 -38.66 23.51
N ASP A 91 110.20 -38.95 24.56
CA ASP A 91 111.66 -39.13 24.48
C ASP A 91 112.10 -40.59 24.50
N PHE A 92 113.14 -40.91 23.74
CA PHE A 92 113.85 -42.18 23.72
C PHE A 92 115.33 -41.96 24.07
N LYS A 93 115.94 -42.86 24.87
CA LYS A 93 117.35 -42.77 25.31
C LYS A 93 118.13 -44.07 25.14
N ARG A 94 119.44 -43.97 24.88
CA ARG A 94 120.40 -45.10 24.88
C ARG A 94 121.80 -44.68 25.34
N GLY A 95 122.56 -45.63 25.87
CA GLY A 95 123.96 -45.43 26.25
C GLY A 95 124.91 -45.63 25.08
N TYR A 96 126.19 -45.36 25.32
CA TYR A 96 127.26 -45.53 24.34
C TYR A 96 128.64 -45.67 24.99
N THR A 97 129.59 -46.25 24.25
CA THR A 97 130.98 -46.43 24.70
C THR A 97 131.92 -45.58 23.86
N THR A 98 132.86 -44.92 24.53
CA THR A 98 133.83 -43.98 23.93
C THR A 98 135.25 -44.50 24.08
N ASP A 99 136.06 -44.34 23.04
CA ASP A 99 137.50 -44.57 23.09
C ASP A 99 138.20 -43.37 23.78
N ASN A 100 138.99 -43.62 24.82
CA ASN A 100 139.50 -42.56 25.70
C ASN A 100 140.64 -41.73 25.07
N VAL A 101 141.25 -42.22 23.99
CA VAL A 101 142.39 -41.55 23.32
C VAL A 101 141.88 -40.65 22.18
N THR A 102 140.88 -41.10 21.43
CA THR A 102 140.30 -40.41 20.27
C THR A 102 139.05 -39.59 20.61
N GLY A 103 138.41 -39.86 21.75
CA GLY A 103 137.13 -39.25 22.14
C GLY A 103 135.94 -39.62 21.26
N LYS A 104 136.08 -40.63 20.38
CA LYS A 104 135.01 -41.07 19.47
C LYS A 104 134.15 -42.16 20.11
N ILE A 105 132.84 -42.08 19.84
CA ILE A 105 131.91 -43.16 20.15
C ILE A 105 132.23 -44.35 19.24
N VAL A 106 132.50 -45.50 19.85
CA VAL A 106 132.86 -46.75 19.16
C VAL A 106 131.73 -47.77 19.14
N SER A 107 130.75 -47.65 20.04
CA SER A 107 129.50 -48.41 20.01
C SER A 107 128.36 -47.64 20.69
N TYR A 108 127.12 -47.90 20.27
CA TYR A 108 125.90 -47.51 20.98
C TYR A 108 125.22 -48.77 21.54
N ASP A 109 124.48 -48.59 22.63
CA ASP A 109 123.58 -49.63 23.14
C ASP A 109 122.25 -49.63 22.36
N ASP A 110 121.40 -50.60 22.66
CA ASP A 110 120.00 -50.58 22.24
C ASP A 110 119.22 -49.45 22.94
N TRP A 111 118.13 -49.00 22.30
CA TRP A 111 117.21 -48.04 22.92
C TRP A 111 116.50 -48.64 24.13
N THR A 112 116.52 -47.92 25.25
CA THR A 112 115.82 -48.28 26.51
C THR A 112 114.34 -48.62 26.31
N GLN A 113 113.70 -48.06 25.28
CA GLN A 113 112.38 -48.42 24.82
C GLN A 113 112.36 -48.40 23.28
N THR A 114 111.75 -49.40 22.67
CA THR A 114 111.65 -49.51 21.20
C THR A 114 110.40 -48.84 20.63
N THR A 115 109.37 -48.61 21.46
CA THR A 115 108.14 -47.88 21.11
C THR A 115 107.61 -47.06 22.29
N LYS A 116 106.95 -45.94 22.02
CA LYS A 116 106.10 -45.18 22.96
C LYS A 116 104.78 -44.81 22.28
N THR A 117 103.75 -44.48 23.05
CA THR A 117 102.40 -44.21 22.53
C THR A 117 101.87 -42.89 23.06
N PHE A 118 101.39 -42.03 22.15
CA PHE A 118 100.55 -40.88 22.49
C PHE A 118 99.13 -41.37 22.77
N GLY A 119 98.52 -40.90 23.87
CA GLY A 119 97.14 -41.24 24.23
C GLY A 119 96.11 -40.59 23.28
N ALA A 120 94.86 -41.05 23.35
CA ALA A 120 93.78 -40.40 22.61
C ALA A 120 93.46 -39.02 23.20
N VAL A 121 93.15 -38.04 22.35
CA VAL A 121 92.90 -36.64 22.73
C VAL A 121 91.50 -36.26 22.30
N LYS A 122 90.62 -35.97 23.26
CA LYS A 122 89.26 -35.47 22.96
C LYS A 122 89.32 -34.08 22.34
N SER A 123 88.49 -33.87 21.34
CA SER A 123 88.28 -32.55 20.75
C SER A 123 87.41 -31.69 21.68
N PRO A 124 87.71 -30.40 21.87
CA PRO A 124 86.83 -29.47 22.57
C PRO A 124 85.39 -29.47 22.05
N VAL A 125 84.42 -29.22 22.93
CA VAL A 125 83.03 -28.95 22.53
C VAL A 125 82.89 -27.44 22.33
N ILE A 126 82.34 -27.03 21.19
CA ILE A 126 82.13 -25.63 20.82
C ILE A 126 80.65 -25.46 20.49
N ALA A 127 79.95 -24.54 21.18
CA ALA A 127 78.52 -24.34 20.99
C ALA A 127 78.20 -23.86 19.55
N GLY A 128 77.25 -24.54 18.89
CA GLY A 128 76.88 -24.30 17.51
C GLY A 128 77.90 -24.79 16.46
N TYR A 129 78.86 -25.64 16.84
CA TYR A 129 79.79 -26.27 15.89
C TYR A 129 80.09 -27.75 16.22
N THR A 130 79.85 -28.63 15.26
CA THR A 130 80.21 -30.06 15.34
C THR A 130 81.62 -30.34 14.82
N ALA A 131 82.47 -30.98 15.64
CA ALA A 131 83.79 -31.46 15.24
C ALA A 131 83.71 -32.66 14.28
N ASP A 132 84.52 -32.70 13.22
CA ASP A 132 84.64 -33.84 12.30
C ASP A 132 85.21 -35.11 12.97
N GLN A 133 85.95 -34.92 14.06
CA GLN A 133 86.49 -35.96 14.92
C GLN A 133 86.25 -35.57 16.39
N ALA A 134 85.40 -36.31 17.09
CA ALA A 134 85.15 -36.10 18.52
C ALA A 134 86.40 -36.41 19.40
N GLU A 135 87.29 -37.27 18.91
CA GLU A 135 88.62 -37.49 19.48
C GLU A 135 89.63 -37.90 18.41
N VAL A 136 90.88 -37.50 18.63
CA VAL A 136 92.04 -37.98 17.88
C VAL A 136 92.56 -39.26 18.53
N ALA A 137 92.56 -40.36 17.76
CA ALA A 137 92.97 -41.67 18.25
C ALA A 137 94.46 -41.75 18.62
N ALA A 138 94.75 -42.57 19.64
CA ALA A 138 96.08 -42.86 20.16
C ALA A 138 97.04 -43.41 19.09
N GLN A 139 98.33 -43.03 19.15
CA GLN A 139 99.30 -43.37 18.12
C GLN A 139 100.66 -43.81 18.69
N THR A 140 101.16 -44.95 18.23
CA THR A 140 102.45 -45.54 18.67
C THR A 140 103.58 -45.15 17.71
N VAL A 141 104.69 -44.67 18.28
CA VAL A 141 105.89 -44.18 17.59
C VAL A 141 107.16 -44.90 18.06
N LYS A 142 108.22 -44.82 17.26
CA LYS A 142 109.56 -45.38 17.48
C LYS A 142 110.62 -44.27 17.53
N PRO A 143 111.86 -44.52 17.99
CA PRO A 143 112.93 -43.51 18.05
C PRO A 143 113.28 -42.83 16.72
N ASP A 144 112.90 -43.40 15.58
CA ASP A 144 113.13 -42.90 14.22
C ASP A 144 111.87 -42.37 13.51
N SER A 145 110.73 -42.32 14.22
CA SER A 145 109.48 -41.78 13.69
C SER A 145 109.56 -40.28 13.46
N GLN A 146 108.88 -39.80 12.41
CA GLN A 146 108.66 -38.37 12.18
C GLN A 146 107.65 -37.82 13.20
N ASN A 147 107.67 -36.51 13.41
CA ASN A 147 106.65 -35.81 14.20
C ASN A 147 105.27 -35.96 13.54
N ILE A 148 104.24 -36.05 14.38
CA ILE A 148 102.84 -36.18 13.97
C ILE A 148 102.18 -34.81 13.99
N VAL A 149 101.48 -34.46 12.90
CA VAL A 149 100.61 -33.27 12.85
C VAL A 149 99.24 -33.71 12.35
N LYS A 150 98.18 -33.33 13.06
CA LYS A 150 96.78 -33.62 12.74
C LYS A 150 95.96 -32.32 12.80
N THR A 151 94.82 -32.30 12.12
CA THR A 151 93.85 -31.19 12.18
C THR A 151 92.46 -31.75 12.39
N VAL A 152 91.72 -31.16 13.33
CA VAL A 152 90.29 -31.39 13.57
C VAL A 152 89.53 -30.16 13.09
N TYR A 153 88.46 -30.41 12.33
CA TYR A 153 87.67 -29.38 11.65
C TYR A 153 86.27 -29.24 12.28
N TYR A 154 85.92 -28.03 12.69
CA TYR A 154 84.60 -27.71 13.26
C TYR A 154 83.67 -27.18 12.17
N THR A 155 82.60 -27.91 11.91
CA THR A 155 81.55 -27.54 10.95
C THR A 155 80.45 -26.78 11.70
N ALA A 156 80.02 -25.63 11.19
CA ALA A 156 78.94 -24.86 11.80
C ALA A 156 77.62 -25.65 11.74
N ASP A 157 76.92 -25.70 12.88
CA ASP A 157 75.60 -26.34 12.95
C ASP A 157 74.56 -25.49 12.21
N THR A 158 73.47 -26.12 11.76
CA THR A 158 72.35 -25.41 11.13
C THR A 158 71.35 -25.02 12.22
N GLN A 159 70.96 -23.74 12.24
CA GLN A 159 69.95 -23.18 13.13
C GLN A 159 68.69 -22.81 12.36
N GLU A 160 67.58 -22.60 13.09
CA GLU A 160 66.29 -22.16 12.56
C GLU A 160 65.85 -20.86 13.23
N ALA A 161 65.21 -19.97 12.47
CA ALA A 161 64.59 -18.75 12.97
C ALA A 161 63.19 -18.58 12.36
N ALA A 162 62.24 -18.13 13.17
CA ALA A 162 60.87 -17.88 12.75
C ALA A 162 60.51 -16.38 12.92
N ILE A 163 59.86 -15.83 11.89
CA ILE A 163 59.45 -14.42 11.84
C ILE A 163 57.93 -14.38 11.79
N ASN A 164 57.34 -13.96 12.90
CA ASN A 164 55.90 -13.91 13.15
C ASN A 164 55.32 -12.53 12.80
N PHE A 165 54.11 -12.50 12.25
CA PHE A 165 53.36 -11.27 11.99
C PHE A 165 52.11 -11.25 12.87
N PHE A 166 52.03 -10.31 13.82
CA PHE A 166 50.94 -10.24 14.80
C PHE A 166 50.06 -9.01 14.55
N ASP A 167 48.75 -9.20 14.47
CA ASP A 167 47.78 -8.12 14.33
C ASP A 167 47.21 -7.71 15.70
N GLU A 168 47.67 -6.56 16.20
CA GLU A 168 47.25 -5.97 17.46
C GLU A 168 45.80 -5.46 17.43
N THR A 169 45.23 -5.24 16.26
CA THR A 169 43.86 -4.70 16.10
C THR A 169 42.80 -5.70 16.55
N ASN A 170 43.06 -6.99 16.34
CA ASN A 170 42.17 -8.08 16.75
C ASN A 170 42.85 -9.10 17.70
N GLY A 171 44.13 -8.89 18.03
CA GLY A 171 44.88 -9.69 18.99
C GLY A 171 45.27 -11.08 18.49
N LYS A 172 45.56 -11.24 17.18
CA LYS A 172 45.85 -12.53 16.57
C LYS A 172 47.20 -12.57 15.87
N LEU A 173 47.86 -13.72 15.97
CA LEU A 173 48.95 -14.07 15.09
C LEU A 173 48.40 -14.40 13.69
N LEU A 174 49.13 -13.98 12.65
CA LEU A 174 48.83 -14.27 11.26
C LEU A 174 49.56 -15.55 10.84
N ASP A 175 49.23 -16.69 11.46
CA ASP A 175 49.96 -17.96 11.38
C ASP A 175 50.34 -18.40 9.94
N ASN A 176 49.46 -18.14 8.96
CA ASN A 176 49.70 -18.45 7.54
C ASN A 176 50.78 -17.60 6.86
N GLU A 177 51.26 -16.54 7.52
CA GLU A 177 52.25 -15.59 7.03
C GLU A 177 53.57 -15.66 7.83
N THR A 178 53.66 -16.52 8.85
CA THR A 178 54.92 -16.79 9.60
C THR A 178 55.96 -17.41 8.67
N ILE A 179 57.19 -16.90 8.73
CA ILE A 179 58.30 -17.30 7.85
C ILE A 179 59.34 -18.09 8.65
N HIS A 180 59.65 -19.30 8.21
CA HIS A 180 60.71 -20.14 8.77
C HIS A 180 61.96 -20.09 7.89
N LEU A 181 63.09 -19.66 8.46
CA LEU A 181 64.38 -19.54 7.79
C LEU A 181 65.43 -20.43 8.47
N THR A 182 66.39 -20.96 7.70
CA THR A 182 67.51 -21.73 8.23
C THR A 182 68.85 -21.20 7.71
N GLY A 183 69.89 -21.33 8.53
CA GLY A 183 71.25 -20.90 8.19
C GLY A 183 72.29 -21.44 9.17
N LYS A 184 73.56 -21.04 9.04
CA LYS A 184 74.62 -21.51 9.95
C LYS A 184 74.78 -20.60 11.16
N THR A 185 75.21 -21.19 12.28
CA THR A 185 75.61 -20.49 13.51
C THR A 185 76.34 -19.18 13.23
N GLY A 186 75.78 -18.06 13.68
CA GLY A 186 76.34 -16.72 13.52
C GLY A 186 76.23 -16.07 12.13
N GLU A 187 75.63 -16.73 11.13
CA GLU A 187 75.31 -16.08 9.85
C GLU A 187 74.18 -15.06 10.02
N LYS A 188 74.16 -14.04 9.16
CA LYS A 188 73.10 -13.02 9.15
C LYS A 188 71.79 -13.60 8.59
N ILE A 189 70.68 -13.34 9.26
CA ILE A 189 69.34 -13.74 8.82
C ILE A 189 68.88 -12.82 7.68
N SER A 190 68.24 -13.39 6.65
CA SER A 190 67.76 -12.65 5.49
C SER A 190 66.43 -11.95 5.79
N HIS A 191 66.36 -10.65 5.56
CA HIS A 191 65.12 -9.87 5.64
C HIS A 191 64.22 -9.99 4.39
N THR A 192 64.75 -10.53 3.30
CA THR A 192 64.13 -10.50 1.96
C THR A 192 62.70 -11.03 1.89
N GLU A 193 62.38 -12.07 2.66
CA GLU A 193 61.04 -12.67 2.70
C GLU A 193 60.11 -11.90 3.66
N ALA A 194 60.64 -11.45 4.80
CA ALA A 194 59.89 -10.61 5.75
C ALA A 194 59.46 -9.28 5.10
N ASP A 195 60.37 -8.62 4.37
CA ASP A 195 60.09 -7.40 3.59
C ASP A 195 58.99 -7.61 2.54
N GLN A 196 58.98 -8.78 1.88
CA GLN A 196 57.98 -9.10 0.85
C GLN A 196 56.60 -9.38 1.45
N THR A 197 56.54 -10.12 2.55
CA THR A 197 55.31 -10.36 3.31
C THR A 197 54.78 -9.06 3.91
N LEU A 198 55.65 -8.21 4.45
CA LEU A 198 55.26 -6.89 4.94
C LEU A 198 54.69 -6.01 3.82
N ALA A 199 55.37 -5.90 2.67
CA ALA A 199 54.88 -5.14 1.52
C ALA A 199 53.61 -5.72 0.86
N LYS A 200 53.23 -6.97 1.17
CA LYS A 200 51.93 -7.57 0.86
C LYS A 200 50.87 -7.14 1.89
N LEU A 201 51.18 -7.22 3.19
CA LEU A 201 50.28 -6.84 4.28
C LEU A 201 49.98 -5.33 4.26
N GLU A 202 50.94 -4.47 3.95
CA GLU A 202 50.73 -3.02 3.75
C GLU A 202 49.69 -2.73 2.66
N LYS A 203 49.72 -3.48 1.55
CA LYS A 203 48.71 -3.35 0.47
C LYS A 203 47.34 -3.88 0.86
N LEU A 204 47.28 -4.79 1.83
CA LEU A 204 46.04 -5.26 2.45
C LEU A 204 45.55 -4.31 3.53
N GLY A 205 46.25 -3.21 3.81
CA GLY A 205 45.81 -2.14 4.70
C GLY A 205 46.41 -2.17 6.11
N TYR A 206 47.32 -3.11 6.40
CA TYR A 206 48.08 -3.11 7.67
C TYR A 206 49.16 -2.01 7.66
N VAL A 207 49.58 -1.58 8.85
CA VAL A 207 50.75 -0.73 9.06
C VAL A 207 51.55 -1.23 10.26
N VAL A 208 52.87 -1.13 10.23
CA VAL A 208 53.73 -1.52 11.36
C VAL A 208 53.49 -0.59 12.55
N ASP A 209 53.34 -1.18 13.74
CA ASP A 209 53.44 -0.46 15.01
C ASP A 209 54.82 -0.68 15.65
N GLN A 210 55.24 -1.94 15.75
CA GLN A 210 56.53 -2.34 16.34
C GLN A 210 57.15 -3.50 15.55
N ASN A 211 58.48 -3.57 15.47
CA ASN A 211 59.22 -4.68 14.86
C ASN A 211 60.36 -5.11 15.78
N THR A 212 60.43 -6.40 16.15
CA THR A 212 61.55 -6.96 16.95
C THR A 212 62.63 -7.65 16.10
N PHE A 213 62.39 -7.86 14.81
CA PHE A 213 63.36 -8.42 13.87
C PHE A 213 64.32 -7.32 13.38
N ALA A 214 65.50 -7.26 13.99
CA ALA A 214 66.50 -6.23 13.71
C ALA A 214 67.28 -6.48 12.41
N ASP A 215 67.64 -5.39 11.71
CA ASP A 215 68.42 -5.40 10.46
C ASP A 215 69.72 -6.20 10.54
N ASP A 216 70.35 -6.33 11.71
CA ASP A 216 71.62 -7.01 11.94
C ASP A 216 71.48 -8.38 12.64
N ALA A 217 70.27 -8.91 12.77
CA ALA A 217 69.99 -10.22 13.37
C ALA A 217 70.82 -11.35 12.72
N THR A 218 71.39 -12.20 13.57
CA THR A 218 72.14 -13.41 13.20
C THR A 218 71.50 -14.64 13.83
N TYR A 219 71.63 -15.78 13.16
CA TYR A 219 71.36 -17.09 13.75
C TYR A 219 72.22 -17.27 15.00
N ASP A 220 71.63 -17.77 16.07
CA ASP A 220 72.30 -18.01 17.34
C ASP A 220 73.14 -19.32 17.31
N ASN A 221 73.18 -20.06 18.42
CA ASN A 221 73.87 -21.33 18.55
C ASN A 221 73.05 -22.41 19.25
N ASP A 222 71.72 -22.24 19.38
CA ASP A 222 70.83 -23.21 20.02
C ASP A 222 70.14 -24.10 18.97
N THR A 223 70.55 -25.36 18.91
CA THR A 223 69.98 -26.35 17.98
C THR A 223 68.72 -27.03 18.50
N GLN A 224 68.20 -26.65 19.69
CA GLN A 224 67.03 -27.27 20.32
C GLN A 224 65.73 -26.48 20.14
N ALA A 225 65.80 -25.17 19.85
CA ALA A 225 64.64 -24.31 19.70
C ALA A 225 64.86 -23.28 18.57
N PRO A 226 63.82 -22.95 17.77
CA PRO A 226 63.93 -21.89 16.78
C PRO A 226 64.00 -20.51 17.44
N GLN A 227 64.75 -19.61 16.81
CA GLN A 227 64.87 -18.21 17.21
C GLN A 227 63.66 -17.41 16.74
N GLU A 228 62.83 -16.94 17.67
CA GLU A 228 61.57 -16.24 17.36
C GLU A 228 61.71 -14.70 17.28
N PHE A 229 61.15 -14.08 16.25
CA PHE A 229 60.95 -12.63 16.11
C PHE A 229 59.49 -12.30 15.79
N THR A 230 59.03 -11.09 16.15
CA THR A 230 57.64 -10.66 15.91
C THR A 230 57.57 -9.24 15.34
N ILE A 231 56.81 -9.10 14.25
CA ILE A 231 56.42 -7.84 13.63
C ILE A 231 54.97 -7.57 14.01
N TYR A 232 54.75 -6.55 14.83
CA TYR A 232 53.45 -6.09 15.30
C TYR A 232 52.86 -5.10 14.29
N LEU A 233 51.66 -5.43 13.85
CA LEU A 233 50.89 -4.72 12.85
C LEU A 233 49.57 -4.24 13.46
N LYS A 234 49.08 -3.11 12.96
CA LYS A 234 47.72 -2.63 13.21
C LYS A 234 47.04 -2.32 11.89
N HIS A 235 45.71 -2.31 11.88
CA HIS A 235 44.94 -1.87 10.73
C HIS A 235 45.14 -0.37 10.51
N GLY A 236 45.52 0.02 9.30
CA GLY A 236 45.42 1.41 8.85
C GLY A 236 43.97 1.85 8.75
N THR A 237 43.69 3.13 9.00
CA THR A 237 42.35 3.71 8.90
C THR A 237 42.32 4.87 7.91
N THR A 238 41.27 4.96 7.10
CA THR A 238 41.00 6.09 6.21
C THR A 238 39.77 6.86 6.67
N HIS A 239 39.93 8.15 6.94
CA HIS A 239 38.81 9.06 7.23
C HIS A 239 38.19 9.57 5.92
N THR A 240 36.87 9.53 5.83
CA THR A 240 36.07 10.17 4.77
C THR A 240 35.30 11.32 5.41
N ASP A 241 35.69 12.55 5.12
CA ASP A 241 35.05 13.74 5.68
C ASP A 241 33.64 14.00 5.10
N ALA A 242 32.85 14.80 5.82
CA ALA A 242 31.46 15.12 5.46
C ALA A 242 31.29 15.98 4.18
N THR A 243 32.38 16.53 3.62
CA THR A 243 32.36 17.29 2.35
C THR A 243 32.61 16.38 1.14
N SER A 244 33.15 15.19 1.36
CA SER A 244 33.31 14.14 0.35
C SER A 244 31.99 13.78 -0.35
N SER A 245 32.08 13.45 -1.64
CA SER A 245 30.94 12.87 -2.38
C SER A 245 30.59 11.45 -1.94
N LYS A 246 31.42 10.83 -1.08
CA LYS A 246 31.18 9.52 -0.46
C LYS A 246 30.66 9.61 0.98
N ALA A 247 30.52 10.82 1.55
CA ALA A 247 30.03 11.02 2.92
C ALA A 247 28.66 10.36 3.16
N ASP A 248 28.40 9.95 4.41
CA ASP A 248 27.08 9.42 4.79
C ASP A 248 26.06 10.56 4.72
N GLN A 249 25.04 10.39 3.86
CA GLN A 249 24.02 11.40 3.58
C GLN A 249 22.63 10.83 3.85
N LYS A 250 21.85 11.55 4.67
CA LYS A 250 20.39 11.38 4.76
C LYS A 250 19.70 12.59 4.17
N THR A 251 18.64 12.36 3.40
CA THR A 251 17.82 13.41 2.81
C THR A 251 16.40 13.28 3.36
N VAL A 252 15.87 14.38 3.92
CA VAL A 252 14.47 14.49 4.33
C VAL A 252 13.76 15.39 3.32
N SER A 253 12.56 15.01 2.87
CA SER A 253 11.74 15.82 1.97
C SER A 253 10.52 16.41 2.68
N GLU A 254 10.07 17.58 2.20
CA GLU A 254 8.72 18.10 2.44
C GLU A 254 7.99 18.19 1.09
N THR A 255 6.81 17.58 1.05
CA THR A 255 5.87 17.63 -0.08
C THR A 255 4.56 18.23 0.40
N ILE A 256 4.07 19.26 -0.29
CA ILE A 256 2.77 19.89 -0.04
C ILE A 256 1.91 19.71 -1.29
N HIS A 257 0.84 18.93 -1.14
CA HIS A 257 -0.19 18.75 -2.15
C HIS A 257 -1.23 19.87 -2.05
N TYR A 258 -1.66 20.41 -3.19
CA TYR A 258 -2.73 21.40 -3.27
C TYR A 258 -3.92 20.77 -3.99
N VAL A 259 -5.04 20.56 -3.29
CA VAL A 259 -6.17 19.76 -3.80
C VAL A 259 -7.49 20.51 -3.60
N TYR A 260 -8.38 20.45 -4.59
CA TYR A 260 -9.75 20.96 -4.43
C TYR A 260 -10.56 20.04 -3.52
N LYS A 261 -11.18 20.60 -2.48
CA LYS A 261 -11.98 19.88 -1.49
C LYS A 261 -13.36 19.49 -2.01
N ASP A 262 -14.00 20.43 -2.70
CA ASP A 262 -15.39 20.38 -3.15
C ASP A 262 -15.57 21.12 -4.50
N GLY A 263 -16.82 21.32 -4.91
CA GLY A 263 -17.18 21.89 -6.22
C GLY A 263 -16.85 20.99 -7.41
N VAL A 264 -16.96 21.54 -8.63
CA VAL A 264 -16.79 20.78 -9.90
C VAL A 264 -15.38 20.22 -10.15
N ASN A 265 -14.42 20.60 -9.31
CA ASN A 265 -13.04 20.13 -9.37
C ASN A 265 -12.61 19.28 -8.16
N ALA A 266 -13.54 18.91 -7.27
CA ALA A 266 -13.26 18.09 -6.08
C ALA A 266 -12.32 16.91 -6.37
N ASN A 267 -11.33 16.73 -5.49
CA ASN A 267 -10.26 15.73 -5.56
C ASN A 267 -9.27 15.87 -6.73
N LYS A 268 -9.34 16.93 -7.55
CA LYS A 268 -8.31 17.25 -8.56
C LYS A 268 -7.21 18.14 -7.96
N PRO A 269 -5.98 18.12 -8.53
CA PRO A 269 -4.93 19.08 -8.17
C PRO A 269 -5.36 20.52 -8.42
N ALA A 270 -5.19 21.37 -7.41
CA ALA A 270 -5.50 22.80 -7.47
C ALA A 270 -4.29 23.64 -7.91
N ALA A 271 -3.09 23.21 -7.53
CA ALA A 271 -1.82 23.76 -8.01
C ALA A 271 -0.77 22.64 -8.11
N ALA A 272 0.40 22.95 -8.67
CA ALA A 272 1.51 22.00 -8.72
C ALA A 272 2.08 21.76 -7.30
N ASP A 273 2.35 20.49 -6.97
CA ASP A 273 2.90 20.10 -5.67
C ASP A 273 4.21 20.83 -5.37
N TYR A 274 4.28 21.46 -4.19
CA TYR A 274 5.55 22.01 -3.70
C TYR A 274 6.39 20.88 -3.13
N ASN A 275 7.60 20.70 -3.66
CA ASN A 275 8.54 19.68 -3.23
C ASN A 275 9.89 20.31 -2.93
N THR A 276 10.43 20.04 -1.75
CA THR A 276 11.74 20.53 -1.30
C THR A 276 12.45 19.49 -0.45
N THR A 277 13.78 19.56 -0.38
CA THR A 277 14.60 18.61 0.38
C THR A 277 15.64 19.30 1.23
N VAL A 278 16.02 18.65 2.33
CA VAL A 278 17.17 19.03 3.14
C VAL A 278 18.09 17.84 3.36
N ASP A 279 19.36 18.03 3.00
CA ASP A 279 20.39 17.01 3.16
C ASP A 279 21.16 17.18 4.47
N PHE A 280 21.35 16.09 5.20
CA PHE A 280 22.25 15.97 6.33
C PHE A 280 23.46 15.14 5.92
N LYS A 281 24.67 15.57 6.30
CA LYS A 281 25.92 14.85 6.00
C LYS A 281 26.77 14.65 7.25
N ARG A 282 27.47 13.53 7.32
CA ARG A 282 28.54 13.26 8.29
C ARG A 282 29.67 12.46 7.65
N GLY A 283 30.87 12.60 8.18
CA GLY A 283 31.99 11.76 7.80
C GLY A 283 31.97 10.43 8.54
N TYR A 284 32.91 9.56 8.18
CA TYR A 284 33.12 8.26 8.82
C TYR A 284 34.56 7.78 8.64
N THR A 285 34.99 6.89 9.52
CA THR A 285 36.31 6.23 9.43
C THR A 285 36.13 4.79 8.98
N THR A 286 36.84 4.42 7.92
CA THR A 286 36.92 3.05 7.41
C THR A 286 38.22 2.39 7.85
N ASP A 287 38.12 1.16 8.30
CA ASP A 287 39.23 0.24 8.56
C ASP A 287 39.70 -0.37 7.23
N ASN A 288 40.98 -0.19 6.90
CA ASN A 288 41.50 -0.50 5.57
C ASN A 288 41.65 -2.00 5.29
N VAL A 289 41.73 -2.84 6.34
CA VAL A 289 41.90 -4.29 6.22
C VAL A 289 40.56 -4.99 6.07
N THR A 290 39.58 -4.62 6.90
CA THR A 290 38.23 -5.22 6.88
C THR A 290 37.28 -4.54 5.91
N GLY A 291 37.59 -3.32 5.45
CA GLY A 291 36.73 -2.48 4.63
C GLY A 291 35.48 -1.95 5.36
N LYS A 292 35.39 -2.14 6.68
CA LYS A 292 34.21 -1.76 7.47
C LYS A 292 34.32 -0.34 8.00
N ILE A 293 33.17 0.33 8.17
CA ILE A 293 33.09 1.58 8.92
C ILE A 293 33.21 1.24 10.40
N VAL A 294 34.19 1.83 11.08
CA VAL A 294 34.47 1.62 12.52
C VAL A 294 33.99 2.77 13.39
N SER A 295 33.80 3.97 12.82
CA SER A 295 33.20 5.11 13.50
C SER A 295 32.53 6.06 12.50
N TYR A 296 31.55 6.83 12.97
CA TYR A 296 30.95 7.95 12.26
C TYR A 296 31.29 9.25 13.00
N ASP A 297 31.47 10.33 12.25
CA ASP A 297 31.51 11.67 12.82
C ASP A 297 30.10 12.12 13.25
N ASP A 298 30.02 13.21 14.02
CA ASP A 298 28.75 13.90 14.25
C ASP A 298 28.14 14.45 12.94
N TRP A 299 26.82 14.56 12.90
CA TRP A 299 26.12 15.25 11.81
C TRP A 299 26.56 16.71 11.74
N THR A 300 27.01 17.15 10.55
CA THR A 300 27.42 18.54 10.29
C THR A 300 26.36 19.57 10.66
N GLN A 301 25.09 19.17 10.66
CA GLN A 301 23.97 19.89 11.24
C GLN A 301 23.02 18.88 11.89
N THR A 302 22.61 19.12 13.13
CA THR A 302 21.65 18.24 13.85
C THR A 302 20.19 18.58 13.57
N THR A 303 19.92 19.79 13.06
CA THR A 303 18.59 20.27 12.67
C THR A 303 18.66 21.12 11.41
N LYS A 304 17.66 20.99 10.54
CA LYS A 304 17.36 21.94 9.46
C LYS A 304 15.89 22.31 9.49
N THR A 305 15.52 23.48 8.96
CA THR A 305 14.14 23.96 8.99
C THR A 305 13.65 24.21 7.57
N PHE A 306 12.55 23.56 7.20
CA PHE A 306 11.76 23.97 6.04
C PHE A 306 11.07 25.30 6.37
N GLY A 307 11.26 26.30 5.51
CA GLY A 307 10.61 27.60 5.67
C GLY A 307 9.10 27.50 5.47
N ALA A 308 8.35 28.48 5.97
CA ALA A 308 6.90 28.52 5.76
C ALA A 308 6.60 28.69 4.25
N VAL A 309 5.65 27.90 3.75
CA VAL A 309 5.27 27.86 2.33
C VAL A 309 3.88 28.45 2.18
N LYS A 310 3.76 29.56 1.44
CA LYS A 310 2.47 30.18 1.16
C LYS A 310 1.68 29.36 0.17
N SER A 311 0.43 29.11 0.49
CA SER A 311 -0.51 28.48 -0.41
C SER A 311 -0.81 29.42 -1.60
N PRO A 312 -0.81 28.92 -2.84
CA PRO A 312 -1.24 29.70 -4.01
C PRO A 312 -2.61 30.37 -3.81
N VAL A 313 -2.79 31.59 -4.34
CA VAL A 313 -4.12 32.23 -4.39
C VAL A 313 -4.81 31.77 -5.67
N ILE A 314 -5.99 31.18 -5.53
CA ILE A 314 -6.81 30.66 -6.64
C ILE A 314 -8.15 31.40 -6.59
N ALA A 315 -8.53 32.09 -7.67
CA ALA A 315 -9.76 32.87 -7.70
C ALA A 315 -11.01 31.97 -7.62
N GLY A 316 -11.94 32.30 -6.72
CA GLY A 316 -13.13 31.50 -6.41
C GLY A 316 -12.88 30.28 -5.52
N TYR A 317 -11.70 30.17 -4.90
CA TYR A 317 -11.42 29.14 -3.91
C TYR A 317 -10.57 29.63 -2.72
N THR A 318 -11.10 29.46 -1.51
CA THR A 318 -10.38 29.69 -0.26
C THR A 318 -9.59 28.44 0.20
N ALA A 319 -8.28 28.59 0.39
CA ALA A 319 -7.44 27.55 1.01
C ALA A 319 -7.74 27.42 2.52
N ASP A 320 -7.84 26.18 3.01
CA ASP A 320 -7.98 25.89 4.45
C ASP A 320 -6.78 26.33 5.29
N GLN A 321 -5.61 26.43 4.66
CA GLN A 321 -4.37 26.98 5.22
C GLN A 321 -3.79 28.00 4.23
N ALA A 322 -3.71 29.27 4.63
CA ALA A 322 -3.10 30.33 3.82
C ALA A 322 -1.57 30.16 3.66
N GLU A 323 -0.92 29.52 4.64
CA GLU A 323 0.46 29.05 4.54
C GLU A 323 0.65 27.79 5.39
N VAL A 324 1.49 26.88 4.90
CA VAL A 324 2.04 25.78 5.68
C VAL A 324 3.16 26.32 6.55
N ALA A 325 3.00 26.21 7.87
CA ALA A 325 3.98 26.71 8.83
C ALA A 325 5.33 25.98 8.72
N ALA A 326 6.41 26.74 9.00
CA ALA A 326 7.78 26.26 8.99
C ALA A 326 7.98 25.07 9.96
N GLN A 327 8.76 24.07 9.54
CA GLN A 327 8.97 22.84 10.31
C GLN A 327 10.45 22.47 10.40
N THR A 328 10.92 22.27 11.64
CA THR A 328 12.28 21.82 11.91
C THR A 328 12.35 20.29 11.93
N VAL A 329 13.33 19.73 11.22
CA VAL A 329 13.61 18.31 11.08
C VAL A 329 15.05 17.98 11.47
N THR A 330 15.25 16.73 11.88
CA THR A 330 16.53 16.10 12.20
C THR A 330 16.90 15.05 11.13
N PRO A 331 18.14 14.52 11.11
CA PRO A 331 18.53 13.43 10.19
C PRO A 331 17.65 12.16 10.28
N ASP A 332 16.95 11.94 11.40
CA ASP A 332 16.09 10.77 11.63
C ASP A 332 14.59 11.09 11.49
N SER A 333 14.25 12.30 11.07
CA SER A 333 12.86 12.68 10.79
C SER A 333 12.34 11.96 9.54
N GLN A 334 11.08 11.52 9.60
CA GLN A 334 10.38 11.00 8.42
C GLN A 334 10.11 12.14 7.42
N ASN A 335 9.93 11.77 6.15
CA ASN A 335 9.50 12.71 5.12
C ASN A 335 8.12 13.30 5.48
N ILE A 336 7.98 14.61 5.28
CA ILE A 336 6.77 15.35 5.58
C ILE A 336 5.89 15.37 4.32
N VAL A 337 4.66 14.89 4.45
CA VAL A 337 3.62 15.07 3.43
C VAL A 337 2.46 15.83 4.07
N LYS A 338 2.06 16.93 3.44
CA LYS A 338 0.93 17.78 3.86
C LYS A 338 0.00 17.97 2.67
N THR A 339 -1.27 18.21 2.95
CA THR A 339 -2.28 18.57 1.94
C THR A 339 -2.97 19.84 2.38
N VAL A 340 -3.02 20.83 1.48
CA VAL A 340 -3.81 22.05 1.60
C VAL A 340 -5.05 21.90 0.72
N TYR A 341 -6.21 22.12 1.32
CA TYR A 341 -7.51 21.92 0.69
C TYR A 341 -8.15 23.25 0.30
N TYR A 342 -8.45 23.40 -0.99
CA TYR A 342 -9.16 24.55 -1.54
C TYR A 342 -10.65 24.29 -1.52
N THR A 343 -11.38 25.05 -0.71
CA THR A 343 -12.84 25.02 -0.65
C THR A 343 -13.38 26.01 -1.68
N ALA A 344 -14.33 25.61 -2.52
CA ALA A 344 -14.95 26.49 -3.48
C ALA A 344 -15.73 27.61 -2.77
N ASP A 345 -15.55 28.84 -3.21
CA ASP A 345 -16.24 29.98 -2.63
C ASP A 345 -17.72 29.98 -3.06
N THR A 346 -18.58 30.58 -2.23
CA THR A 346 -20.02 30.70 -2.53
C THR A 346 -20.24 31.95 -3.36
N GLN A 347 -20.84 31.76 -4.54
CA GLN A 347 -21.10 32.79 -5.55
C GLN A 347 -22.60 33.10 -5.61
N GLU A 348 -22.95 34.28 -6.15
CA GLU A 348 -24.33 34.73 -6.34
C GLU A 348 -24.62 34.99 -7.83
N ALA A 349 -25.78 34.56 -8.31
CA ALA A 349 -26.28 34.86 -9.64
C ALA A 349 -27.68 35.49 -9.57
N ALA A 350 -27.90 36.54 -10.34
CA ALA A 350 -29.16 37.25 -10.44
C ALA A 350 -29.78 37.04 -11.84
N ILE A 351 -30.99 36.47 -11.90
CA ILE A 351 -31.71 36.21 -13.14
C ILE A 351 -32.83 37.24 -13.30
N ASN A 352 -32.69 38.11 -14.29
CA ASN A 352 -33.66 39.16 -14.60
C ASN A 352 -34.58 38.78 -15.76
N PHE A 353 -35.82 39.27 -15.74
CA PHE A 353 -36.78 39.13 -16.84
C PHE A 353 -36.99 40.48 -17.52
N TYR A 354 -36.79 40.55 -18.84
CA TYR A 354 -36.86 41.79 -19.62
C TYR A 354 -37.92 41.69 -20.72
N ASP A 355 -38.81 42.68 -20.74
CA ASP A 355 -39.87 42.85 -21.73
C ASP A 355 -39.36 43.74 -22.87
N GLU A 356 -39.10 43.12 -24.02
CA GLU A 356 -38.64 43.78 -25.24
C GLU A 356 -39.74 44.56 -25.98
N THR A 357 -41.02 44.32 -25.64
CA THR A 357 -42.15 45.00 -26.29
C THR A 357 -42.33 46.39 -25.69
N ASP A 358 -42.31 46.48 -24.35
CA ASP A 358 -42.37 47.75 -23.63
C ASP A 358 -40.99 48.36 -23.31
N ASN A 359 -39.88 47.65 -23.58
CA ASN A 359 -38.50 48.04 -23.27
C ASN A 359 -38.26 48.35 -21.79
N LYS A 360 -38.63 47.40 -20.93
CA LYS A 360 -38.52 47.52 -19.46
C LYS A 360 -38.10 46.19 -18.84
N GLN A 361 -37.38 46.24 -17.72
CA GLN A 361 -37.27 45.09 -16.83
C GLN A 361 -38.60 44.86 -16.12
N LEU A 362 -38.98 43.60 -15.89
CA LEU A 362 -40.16 43.25 -15.11
C LEU A 362 -39.82 43.35 -13.61
N ASP A 363 -40.16 44.50 -13.03
CA ASP A 363 -39.92 44.80 -11.61
C ASP A 363 -40.46 43.68 -10.70
N ASN A 364 -39.71 43.40 -9.62
CA ASN A 364 -40.07 42.43 -8.58
C ASN A 364 -40.03 40.95 -9.02
N GLN A 365 -39.33 40.61 -10.11
CA GLN A 365 -39.13 39.22 -10.58
C GLN A 365 -37.66 38.76 -10.70
N THR A 366 -36.69 39.56 -10.25
CA THR A 366 -35.28 39.12 -10.21
C THR A 366 -35.10 37.98 -9.22
N ILE A 367 -34.52 36.86 -9.68
CA ILE A 367 -34.27 35.67 -8.87
C ILE A 367 -32.79 35.67 -8.48
N HIS A 368 -32.51 35.75 -7.19
CA HIS A 368 -31.17 35.57 -6.63
C HIS A 368 -30.95 34.10 -6.26
N LEU A 369 -29.87 33.52 -6.76
CA LEU A 369 -29.45 32.14 -6.51
C LEU A 369 -28.01 32.11 -6.02
N THR A 370 -27.69 31.17 -5.14
CA THR A 370 -26.33 30.94 -4.65
C THR A 370 -25.85 29.53 -4.97
N GLY A 371 -24.58 29.39 -5.37
CA GLY A 371 -23.94 28.10 -5.60
C GLY A 371 -22.43 28.18 -5.46
N LYS A 372 -21.70 27.10 -5.73
CA LYS A 372 -20.22 27.12 -5.70
C LYS A 372 -19.63 27.51 -7.05
N THR A 373 -18.43 28.11 -7.02
CA THR A 373 -17.65 28.43 -8.23
C THR A 373 -17.61 27.26 -9.22
N GLY A 374 -18.03 27.52 -10.46
CA GLY A 374 -18.08 26.55 -11.55
C GLY A 374 -19.27 25.57 -11.54
N GLU A 375 -20.13 25.57 -10.51
CA GLU A 375 -21.39 24.81 -10.55
C GLU A 375 -22.36 25.42 -11.56
N LYS A 376 -23.27 24.61 -12.11
CA LYS A 376 -24.33 25.12 -12.99
C LYS A 376 -25.36 25.93 -12.22
N VAL A 377 -25.79 27.05 -12.81
CA VAL A 377 -26.87 27.87 -12.26
C VAL A 377 -28.20 27.11 -12.42
N ASP A 378 -28.91 26.89 -11.32
CA ASP A 378 -30.20 26.19 -11.33
C ASP A 378 -31.26 27.04 -12.07
N ARG A 379 -31.88 26.44 -13.08
CA ARG A 379 -32.90 27.09 -13.90
C ARG A 379 -34.32 26.88 -13.37
N THR A 380 -34.52 25.93 -12.45
CA THR A 380 -35.84 25.45 -11.99
C THR A 380 -36.77 26.58 -11.57
N GLN A 381 -36.28 27.57 -10.82
CA GLN A 381 -37.10 28.69 -10.38
C GLN A 381 -37.38 29.69 -11.52
N SER A 382 -36.40 29.93 -12.40
CA SER A 382 -36.58 30.80 -13.57
C SER A 382 -37.53 30.20 -14.61
N GLU A 383 -37.55 28.87 -14.76
CA GLU A 383 -38.46 28.15 -15.66
C GLU A 383 -39.90 28.14 -15.14
N LYS A 384 -40.11 28.05 -13.82
CA LYS A 384 -41.42 28.26 -13.20
C LYS A 384 -41.94 29.67 -13.44
N THR A 385 -41.11 30.69 -13.19
CA THR A 385 -41.48 32.10 -13.42
C THR A 385 -41.77 32.37 -14.91
N LEU A 386 -40.96 31.81 -15.82
CA LEU A 386 -41.23 31.85 -17.25
C LEU A 386 -42.59 31.23 -17.61
N ALA A 387 -42.91 30.05 -17.09
CA ALA A 387 -44.20 29.39 -17.34
C ALA A 387 -45.40 30.15 -16.72
N GLU A 388 -45.18 31.00 -15.71
CA GLU A 388 -46.19 31.92 -15.18
C GLU A 388 -46.35 33.18 -16.05
N LEU A 389 -45.27 33.68 -16.65
CA LEU A 389 -45.29 34.79 -17.61
C LEU A 389 -45.91 34.38 -18.96
N GLU A 390 -45.64 33.16 -19.44
CA GLU A 390 -46.28 32.62 -20.65
C GLU A 390 -47.80 32.52 -20.49
N LYS A 391 -48.30 32.17 -19.29
CA LYS A 391 -49.74 32.21 -18.96
C LYS A 391 -50.32 33.62 -18.91
N GLN A 392 -49.48 34.64 -18.67
CA GLN A 392 -49.85 36.06 -18.72
C GLN A 392 -49.75 36.65 -20.13
N GLY A 393 -49.46 35.83 -21.15
CA GLY A 393 -49.43 36.24 -22.55
C GLY A 393 -48.05 36.63 -23.09
N TYR A 394 -46.98 36.51 -22.30
CA TYR A 394 -45.61 36.69 -22.80
C TYR A 394 -45.15 35.48 -23.63
N VAL A 395 -44.13 35.71 -24.46
CA VAL A 395 -43.50 34.70 -25.34
C VAL A 395 -41.99 34.87 -25.25
N LEU A 396 -41.26 33.77 -25.03
CA LEU A 396 -39.81 33.74 -24.92
C LEU A 396 -39.10 34.12 -26.23
N ASP A 397 -38.24 35.14 -26.22
CA ASP A 397 -37.20 35.28 -27.23
C ASP A 397 -36.05 34.31 -26.93
N LYS A 398 -36.09 33.17 -27.63
CA LYS A 398 -35.11 32.09 -27.48
C LYS A 398 -33.71 32.50 -27.94
N GLU A 399 -33.57 33.44 -28.87
CA GLU A 399 -32.27 33.81 -29.44
C GLU A 399 -31.52 34.79 -28.55
N ASN A 400 -32.21 35.83 -28.05
CA ASN A 400 -31.63 36.80 -27.12
C ASN A 400 -31.41 36.17 -25.74
N THR A 401 -32.36 35.35 -25.24
CA THR A 401 -32.17 34.60 -24.00
C THR A 401 -31.02 33.61 -24.07
N ALA A 402 -30.83 32.88 -25.18
CA ALA A 402 -29.71 31.94 -25.29
C ALA A 402 -28.32 32.61 -25.27
N LYS A 403 -28.23 33.90 -25.65
CA LYS A 403 -27.00 34.69 -25.58
C LYS A 403 -26.75 35.28 -24.19
N ALA A 404 -27.81 35.68 -23.48
CA ALA A 404 -27.72 36.37 -22.19
C ALA A 404 -27.97 35.49 -20.96
N PHE A 405 -28.43 34.25 -21.15
CA PHE A 405 -28.49 33.20 -20.13
C PHE A 405 -28.34 31.81 -20.78
N PRO A 406 -27.11 31.44 -21.23
CA PRO A 406 -26.86 30.18 -21.93
C PRO A 406 -27.21 28.95 -21.08
N ALA A 407 -27.53 27.83 -21.74
CA ALA A 407 -28.05 26.62 -21.08
C ALA A 407 -27.02 25.89 -20.20
N ASP A 408 -25.74 26.17 -20.40
CA ASP A 408 -24.59 25.66 -19.65
C ASP A 408 -23.96 26.72 -18.74
N ALA A 409 -24.67 27.83 -18.46
CA ALA A 409 -24.24 28.86 -17.51
C ALA A 409 -23.82 28.27 -16.15
N THR A 410 -22.64 28.65 -15.70
CA THR A 410 -22.06 28.29 -14.40
C THR A 410 -21.75 29.55 -13.60
N TYR A 411 -21.86 29.46 -12.28
CA TYR A 411 -21.33 30.47 -11.37
C TYR A 411 -19.85 30.71 -11.68
N ASP A 412 -19.42 31.97 -11.68
CA ASP A 412 -18.03 32.35 -11.94
C ASP A 412 -17.18 32.27 -10.66
N ASN A 413 -16.24 33.20 -10.50
CA ASN A 413 -15.25 33.24 -9.45
C ASN A 413 -15.08 34.65 -8.84
N ASP A 414 -16.10 35.52 -8.98
CA ASP A 414 -16.14 36.86 -8.37
C ASP A 414 -17.13 36.87 -7.20
N ASP A 415 -16.62 36.64 -5.99
CA ASP A 415 -17.40 36.61 -4.75
C ASP A 415 -17.83 38.01 -4.25
N VAL A 416 -17.49 39.07 -5.01
CA VAL A 416 -17.76 40.47 -4.67
C VAL A 416 -18.98 41.02 -5.41
N ALA A 417 -19.30 40.51 -6.60
CA ALA A 417 -20.36 41.03 -7.47
C ALA A 417 -21.25 39.91 -8.02
N PRO A 418 -22.60 39.98 -7.85
CA PRO A 418 -23.50 38.99 -8.44
C PRO A 418 -23.39 38.91 -9.96
N GLN A 419 -23.40 37.69 -10.48
CA GLN A 419 -23.39 37.44 -11.91
C GLN A 419 -24.78 37.64 -12.52
N GLU A 420 -24.91 38.60 -13.44
CA GLU A 420 -26.20 39.02 -14.01
C GLU A 420 -26.55 38.23 -15.29
N PHE A 421 -27.73 37.61 -15.29
CA PHE A 421 -28.33 36.92 -16.43
C PHE A 421 -29.66 37.58 -16.84
N THR A 422 -30.07 37.44 -18.10
CA THR A 422 -31.35 38.01 -18.58
C THR A 422 -32.13 37.06 -19.48
N ILE A 423 -33.41 36.89 -19.16
CA ILE A 423 -34.42 36.21 -19.98
C ILE A 423 -35.25 37.28 -20.71
N TYR A 424 -35.27 37.20 -22.03
CA TYR A 424 -35.92 38.17 -22.92
C TYR A 424 -37.29 37.68 -23.38
N LEU A 425 -38.29 38.55 -23.28
CA LEU A 425 -39.70 38.25 -23.51
C LEU A 425 -40.34 39.27 -24.45
N LYS A 426 -41.33 38.83 -25.23
CA LYS A 426 -42.20 39.66 -26.07
C LYS A 426 -43.65 39.40 -25.75
N HIS A 427 -44.54 40.33 -26.08
CA HIS A 427 -45.98 40.08 -25.98
C HIS A 427 -46.41 39.10 -27.09
N GLY A 428 -47.20 38.09 -26.70
CA GLY A 428 -47.92 37.25 -27.65
C GLY A 428 -49.00 38.05 -28.36
N MET A 429 -49.24 37.73 -29.64
CA MET A 429 -50.23 38.40 -30.48
C MET A 429 -51.24 37.36 -30.98
N THR A 430 -52.53 37.60 -30.72
CA THR A 430 -53.61 36.77 -31.25
C THR A 430 -54.36 37.53 -32.33
N HIS A 431 -54.35 36.99 -33.55
CA HIS A 431 -55.14 37.49 -34.68
C HIS A 431 -56.51 36.81 -34.70
N THR A 432 -57.57 37.62 -34.83
CA THR A 432 -58.95 37.17 -35.05
C THR A 432 -59.32 37.57 -36.47
N ASP A 433 -59.49 36.62 -37.38
CA ASP A 433 -59.80 36.92 -38.78
C ASP A 433 -61.28 37.31 -39.00
N ALA A 434 -61.60 37.84 -40.18
CA ALA A 434 -62.94 38.33 -40.52
C ALA A 434 -64.04 37.25 -40.68
N THR A 435 -63.67 35.96 -40.60
CA THR A 435 -64.59 34.82 -40.65
C THR A 435 -64.95 34.29 -39.26
N ASP A 436 -64.18 34.63 -38.22
CA ASP A 436 -64.50 34.28 -36.84
C ASP A 436 -65.84 34.91 -36.40
N LYS A 437 -66.53 34.23 -35.47
CA LYS A 437 -67.77 34.70 -34.85
C LYS A 437 -67.60 35.99 -34.03
N ASN A 438 -66.39 36.27 -33.57
CA ASN A 438 -65.99 37.44 -32.78
C ASN A 438 -65.44 38.58 -33.65
N ALA A 439 -65.35 38.41 -34.97
CA ALA A 439 -64.92 39.47 -35.89
C ALA A 439 -65.78 40.74 -35.76
N GLU A 440 -65.19 41.92 -36.00
CA GLU A 440 -65.96 43.17 -35.93
C GLU A 440 -66.96 43.22 -37.10
N GLN A 441 -68.25 43.25 -36.78
CA GLN A 441 -69.34 43.28 -37.76
C GLN A 441 -70.15 44.58 -37.63
N LYS A 442 -70.43 45.22 -38.77
CA LYS A 442 -71.44 46.27 -38.92
C LYS A 442 -72.50 45.86 -39.94
N ILE A 443 -73.74 46.29 -39.74
CA ILE A 443 -74.87 46.03 -40.65
C ILE A 443 -75.49 47.38 -41.01
N VAL A 444 -75.78 47.57 -42.29
CA VAL A 444 -76.52 48.73 -42.81
C VAL A 444 -77.75 48.22 -43.53
N THR A 445 -78.90 48.86 -43.33
CA THR A 445 -80.19 48.46 -43.89
C THR A 445 -80.79 49.54 -44.80
N GLU A 446 -81.61 49.11 -45.75
CA GLU A 446 -82.48 49.95 -46.57
C GLU A 446 -83.94 49.55 -46.32
N THR A 447 -84.82 50.54 -46.16
CA THR A 447 -86.28 50.38 -45.99
C THR A 447 -87.05 51.30 -46.91
N ILE A 448 -87.99 50.75 -47.70
CA ILE A 448 -88.88 51.51 -48.59
C ILE A 448 -90.33 51.25 -48.19
N HIS A 449 -91.00 52.31 -47.73
CA HIS A 449 -92.41 52.28 -47.36
C HIS A 449 -93.31 52.51 -48.59
N TYR A 450 -94.31 51.67 -48.80
CA TYR A 450 -95.36 51.91 -49.80
C TYR A 450 -96.67 52.23 -49.08
N VAL A 451 -97.26 53.40 -49.33
CA VAL A 451 -98.46 53.89 -48.65
C VAL A 451 -99.54 54.39 -49.62
N TYR A 452 -100.77 54.53 -49.18
CA TYR A 452 -101.81 55.31 -49.86
C TYR A 452 -101.78 56.77 -49.38
N GLU A 453 -102.57 57.67 -49.98
CA GLU A 453 -102.61 59.10 -49.59
C GLU A 453 -102.93 59.35 -48.10
N ASN A 454 -103.58 58.39 -47.43
CA ASN A 454 -103.89 58.44 -46.00
C ASN A 454 -102.74 57.96 -45.10
N ASN A 455 -101.53 57.77 -45.64
CA ASN A 455 -100.35 57.19 -44.99
C ASN A 455 -100.52 55.73 -44.48
N GLN A 456 -101.61 55.03 -44.80
CA GLN A 456 -101.71 53.59 -44.54
C GLN A 456 -100.89 52.80 -45.55
N THR A 457 -100.28 51.71 -45.11
CA THR A 457 -99.44 50.81 -45.92
C THR A 457 -100.21 50.25 -47.14
N ALA A 458 -99.77 50.59 -48.35
CA ALA A 458 -100.30 50.10 -49.61
C ALA A 458 -99.70 48.76 -50.05
N LYS A 459 -98.41 48.56 -49.72
CA LYS A 459 -97.71 47.26 -49.78
C LYS A 459 -96.74 47.18 -48.60
N PRO A 460 -96.46 45.97 -48.08
CA PRO A 460 -95.45 45.78 -47.04
C PRO A 460 -94.12 46.46 -47.42
N ASP A 461 -93.43 47.00 -46.42
CA ASP A 461 -92.16 47.67 -46.63
C ASP A 461 -91.15 46.73 -47.30
N TYR A 462 -90.42 47.24 -48.28
CA TYR A 462 -89.25 46.53 -48.79
C TYR A 462 -88.07 46.81 -47.85
N THR A 463 -87.59 45.78 -47.17
CA THR A 463 -86.38 45.86 -46.32
C THR A 463 -85.26 45.01 -46.89
N SER A 464 -84.06 45.58 -47.00
CA SER A 464 -82.84 44.88 -47.42
C SER A 464 -81.69 45.22 -46.46
N ALA A 465 -80.73 44.31 -46.30
CA ALA A 465 -79.61 44.48 -45.37
C ALA A 465 -78.30 44.03 -45.99
N VAL A 466 -77.22 44.73 -45.68
CA VAL A 466 -75.85 44.36 -46.05
C VAL A 466 -74.92 44.43 -44.83
N ASP A 467 -74.11 43.39 -44.68
CA ASP A 467 -73.13 43.26 -43.61
C ASP A 467 -71.71 43.64 -44.08
N PHE A 468 -70.87 44.08 -43.14
CA PHE A 468 -69.45 44.30 -43.32
C PHE A 468 -68.70 43.65 -42.16
N LYS A 469 -67.60 42.93 -42.46
CA LYS A 469 -66.75 42.28 -41.45
C LYS A 469 -65.27 42.63 -41.62
N ARG A 470 -64.52 42.69 -40.53
CA ARG A 470 -63.05 42.73 -40.52
C ARG A 470 -62.46 42.01 -39.31
N GLY A 471 -61.24 41.52 -39.47
CA GLY A 471 -60.44 40.97 -38.39
C GLY A 471 -59.68 42.04 -37.61
N TYR A 472 -59.00 41.62 -36.55
CA TYR A 472 -58.16 42.46 -35.70
C TYR A 472 -57.11 41.62 -34.93
N THR A 473 -56.03 42.27 -34.51
CA THR A 473 -54.98 41.67 -33.68
C THR A 473 -55.06 42.22 -32.27
N THR A 474 -55.07 41.33 -31.29
CA THR A 474 -55.03 41.66 -29.86
C THR A 474 -53.66 41.31 -29.30
N ASP A 475 -53.13 42.21 -28.47
CA ASP A 475 -51.94 41.99 -27.66
C ASP A 475 -52.33 41.22 -26.38
N ASN A 476 -51.71 40.06 -26.17
CA ASN A 476 -52.17 39.09 -25.17
C ASN A 476 -51.82 39.48 -23.72
N VAL A 477 -50.87 40.39 -23.52
CA VAL A 477 -50.46 40.87 -22.19
C VAL A 477 -51.32 42.06 -21.75
N THR A 478 -51.59 42.99 -22.67
CA THR A 478 -52.37 44.21 -22.39
C THR A 478 -53.88 44.03 -22.61
N GLY A 479 -54.29 42.98 -23.34
CA GLY A 479 -55.68 42.72 -23.72
C GLY A 479 -56.27 43.73 -24.72
N LYS A 480 -55.43 44.57 -25.35
CA LYS A 480 -55.86 45.65 -26.25
C LYS A 480 -55.76 45.24 -27.71
N VAL A 481 -56.70 45.70 -28.52
CA VAL A 481 -56.59 45.63 -29.98
C VAL A 481 -55.49 46.60 -30.44
N VAL A 482 -54.45 46.06 -31.07
CA VAL A 482 -53.28 46.82 -31.55
C VAL A 482 -53.37 47.14 -33.05
N SER A 483 -54.14 46.37 -33.81
CA SER A 483 -54.41 46.65 -35.24
C SER A 483 -55.75 46.07 -35.70
N TYR A 484 -56.35 46.69 -36.71
CA TYR A 484 -57.51 46.17 -37.43
C TYR A 484 -57.13 45.83 -38.87
N ASP A 485 -57.69 44.74 -39.39
CA ASP A 485 -57.62 44.42 -40.81
C ASP A 485 -58.47 45.40 -41.64
N PRO A 486 -58.25 45.48 -42.96
CA PRO A 486 -59.19 46.12 -43.87
C PRO A 486 -60.58 45.47 -43.81
N TRP A 487 -61.64 46.24 -44.04
CA TRP A 487 -62.97 45.69 -44.27
C TRP A 487 -62.96 44.75 -45.48
N THR A 488 -63.50 43.53 -45.30
CA THR A 488 -63.61 42.47 -46.33
C THR A 488 -64.17 42.97 -47.66
N VAL A 489 -65.08 43.94 -47.62
CA VAL A 489 -65.42 44.81 -48.75
C VAL A 489 -65.56 46.25 -48.25
N SER A 490 -65.08 47.22 -49.03
CA SER A 490 -65.10 48.65 -48.66
C SER A 490 -66.45 49.34 -48.94
N SER A 491 -67.28 48.77 -49.81
CA SER A 491 -68.64 49.21 -50.07
C SER A 491 -69.51 48.06 -50.60
N LYS A 492 -70.82 48.16 -50.37
CA LYS A 492 -71.85 47.28 -50.96
C LYS A 492 -72.93 48.17 -51.61
N LYS A 493 -73.82 47.58 -52.41
CA LYS A 493 -74.89 48.30 -53.13
C LYS A 493 -76.26 47.71 -52.82
N PHE A 494 -77.25 48.57 -52.65
CA PHE A 494 -78.67 48.22 -52.75
C PHE A 494 -79.14 48.54 -54.18
N GLY A 495 -79.68 47.54 -54.88
CA GLY A 495 -80.10 47.65 -56.28
C GLY A 495 -81.43 48.38 -56.47
N VAL A 496 -81.76 48.72 -57.72
CA VAL A 496 -83.02 49.41 -58.08
C VAL A 496 -84.25 48.60 -57.65
N VAL A 497 -85.18 49.23 -56.93
CA VAL A 497 -86.43 48.63 -56.46
C VAL A 497 -87.62 49.27 -57.16
N LYS A 498 -88.36 48.50 -57.96
CA LYS A 498 -89.55 49.00 -58.68
C LYS A 498 -90.76 49.10 -57.77
N SER A 499 -91.53 50.18 -57.90
CA SER A 499 -92.80 50.34 -57.19
C SER A 499 -93.84 49.36 -57.72
N PRO A 500 -94.52 48.58 -56.86
CA PRO A 500 -95.54 47.62 -57.29
C PRO A 500 -96.68 48.25 -58.09
N ILE A 501 -97.27 47.54 -59.04
CA ILE A 501 -98.52 47.97 -59.68
C ILE A 501 -99.68 47.61 -58.75
N ILE A 502 -100.57 48.57 -58.50
CA ILE A 502 -101.80 48.36 -57.71
C ILE A 502 -102.98 48.70 -58.61
N GLU A 503 -103.74 47.68 -59.02
CA GLU A 503 -104.95 47.83 -59.84
C GLU A 503 -105.97 48.75 -59.16
N GLY A 504 -106.62 49.62 -59.94
CA GLY A 504 -107.53 50.65 -59.43
C GLY A 504 -106.83 51.91 -58.88
N TYR A 505 -105.49 51.92 -58.77
CA TYR A 505 -104.70 53.02 -58.21
C TYR A 505 -103.48 53.42 -59.07
N THR A 506 -102.93 54.62 -58.85
CA THR A 506 -101.69 55.10 -59.51
C THR A 506 -100.64 55.62 -58.51
N PRO A 507 -99.35 55.18 -58.56
CA PRO A 507 -98.28 55.66 -57.68
C PRO A 507 -97.64 56.99 -58.10
N ASN A 508 -97.06 57.70 -57.13
CA ASN A 508 -96.28 58.94 -57.34
C ASN A 508 -94.84 58.71 -57.85
N TYR A 509 -94.20 57.60 -57.50
CA TYR A 509 -92.90 57.16 -58.01
C TYR A 509 -93.01 55.74 -58.56
N SER A 510 -92.51 55.50 -59.77
CA SER A 510 -92.54 54.18 -60.42
C SER A 510 -91.41 53.24 -59.98
N GLN A 511 -90.33 53.77 -59.40
CA GLN A 511 -89.24 53.01 -58.78
C GLN A 511 -88.40 53.89 -57.83
N ILE A 512 -87.54 53.24 -57.04
CA ILE A 512 -86.44 53.82 -56.26
C ILE A 512 -85.12 53.32 -56.85
N ASP A 513 -84.17 54.22 -57.10
CA ASP A 513 -82.91 53.91 -57.80
C ASP A 513 -81.80 53.37 -56.87
N GLU A 514 -80.76 52.77 -57.47
CA GLU A 514 -79.61 52.14 -56.77
C GLU A 514 -78.84 53.12 -55.86
N ILE A 515 -78.43 52.65 -54.68
CA ILE A 515 -77.55 53.37 -53.74
C ILE A 515 -76.33 52.53 -53.33
N THR A 516 -75.17 53.18 -53.20
CA THR A 516 -73.92 52.57 -52.69
C THR A 516 -73.72 52.96 -51.23
N VAL A 517 -73.40 51.99 -50.37
CA VAL A 517 -73.26 52.15 -48.93
C VAL A 517 -71.90 51.65 -48.42
N THR A 518 -71.40 52.25 -47.33
CA THR A 518 -70.13 51.93 -46.67
C THR A 518 -70.38 51.52 -45.21
N PRO A 519 -69.41 50.90 -44.50
CA PRO A 519 -69.61 50.43 -43.12
C PRO A 519 -70.02 51.50 -42.09
N ASP A 520 -69.78 52.78 -42.39
CA ASP A 520 -70.07 53.91 -41.50
C ASP A 520 -71.30 54.73 -41.93
N LEU A 521 -72.02 54.29 -42.97
CA LEU A 521 -73.28 54.90 -43.39
C LEU A 521 -74.43 54.47 -42.46
N LYS A 522 -75.33 55.40 -42.14
CA LYS A 522 -76.59 55.11 -41.44
C LYS A 522 -77.60 54.44 -42.38
N ASP A 523 -78.59 53.77 -41.79
CA ASP A 523 -79.69 53.13 -42.52
C ASP A 523 -80.44 54.10 -43.45
N VAL A 524 -80.91 53.57 -44.58
CA VAL A 524 -81.53 54.31 -45.68
C VAL A 524 -83.04 54.10 -45.65
N VAL A 525 -83.84 55.18 -45.68
CA VAL A 525 -85.32 55.10 -45.66
C VAL A 525 -85.96 55.92 -46.79
N LYS A 526 -86.98 55.38 -47.46
CA LYS A 526 -87.73 55.99 -48.58
C LYS A 526 -89.25 55.72 -48.49
N THR A 527 -90.07 56.45 -49.27
CA THR A 527 -91.55 56.31 -49.27
C THR A 527 -92.19 56.58 -50.64
N VAL A 528 -93.23 55.81 -51.00
CA VAL A 528 -94.00 55.86 -52.27
C VAL A 528 -95.52 55.87 -51.97
N VAL A 529 -96.34 56.61 -52.74
CA VAL A 529 -97.77 56.95 -52.42
C VAL A 529 -98.74 56.67 -53.61
N TYR A 530 -99.98 56.17 -53.39
CA TYR A 530 -100.98 55.72 -54.44
C TYR A 530 -102.45 56.29 -54.34
N VAL A 531 -103.21 56.48 -55.46
CA VAL A 531 -104.55 57.18 -55.60
C VAL A 531 -105.64 56.52 -56.56
N GLY A 532 -107.00 56.53 -56.34
CA GLY A 532 -108.08 55.67 -57.02
C GLY A 532 -109.50 56.21 -57.56
N ASN A 533 -110.57 55.35 -57.77
CA ASN A 533 -111.71 55.45 -58.80
C ASN A 533 -113.29 55.65 -58.46
N ALA A 534 -114.35 54.87 -58.88
CA ALA A 534 -115.86 55.26 -58.84
C ALA A 534 -117.03 54.16 -59.08
N GLN A 535 -118.14 53.92 -58.28
CA GLN A 535 -119.06 52.67 -58.28
C GLN A 535 -120.51 52.53 -57.50
N GLU A 536 -121.24 51.34 -57.44
CA GLU A 536 -122.59 50.98 -56.71
C GLU A 536 -122.92 49.46 -56.24
N ALA A 537 -123.78 49.15 -55.19
CA ALA A 537 -124.13 47.76 -54.62
C ALA A 537 -125.50 47.43 -53.80
N GLN A 538 -125.87 46.13 -53.48
CA GLN A 538 -127.12 45.61 -52.73
C GLN A 538 -127.05 44.24 -51.91
N ALA A 539 -127.93 43.90 -50.90
CA ALA A 539 -127.90 42.62 -50.04
C ALA A 539 -129.25 41.94 -49.55
N ILE A 540 -129.34 40.58 -49.33
CA ILE A 540 -130.58 39.73 -49.03
C ILE A 540 -130.36 38.38 -48.21
N PHE A 541 -131.33 37.81 -47.43
CA PHE A 541 -131.17 36.59 -46.55
C PHE A 541 -132.25 35.46 -46.59
N TYR A 542 -131.88 34.19 -46.35
CA TYR A 542 -132.74 32.99 -46.46
C TYR A 542 -132.48 31.89 -45.38
N ASP A 543 -133.48 31.05 -45.06
CA ASP A 543 -133.38 29.86 -44.19
C ASP A 543 -133.38 28.57 -45.05
N GLU A 544 -132.48 27.61 -44.82
CA GLU A 544 -132.37 26.40 -45.65
C GLU A 544 -133.24 25.23 -45.20
N THR A 545 -133.48 25.12 -43.89
CA THR A 545 -134.31 24.04 -43.33
C THR A 545 -135.78 24.23 -43.73
N THR A 546 -136.18 25.46 -44.10
CA THR A 546 -137.55 25.84 -44.50
C THR A 546 -137.67 26.50 -45.89
N GLY A 547 -136.57 26.97 -46.49
CA GLY A 547 -136.48 27.37 -47.90
C GLY A 547 -137.07 28.73 -48.29
N LYS A 548 -137.14 29.72 -47.38
CA LYS A 548 -137.77 31.04 -47.61
C LYS A 548 -136.85 32.22 -47.28
N GLU A 549 -137.12 33.39 -47.89
CA GLU A 549 -136.49 34.67 -47.47
C GLU A 549 -136.89 34.97 -46.03
N ILE A 550 -135.92 35.30 -45.18
CA ILE A 550 -136.15 35.61 -43.78
C ILE A 550 -136.75 37.01 -43.72
N SER A 551 -138.08 37.08 -43.60
CA SER A 551 -138.90 38.28 -43.80
C SER A 551 -138.40 39.50 -43.00
N GLY A 552 -138.00 40.57 -43.69
CA GLY A 552 -137.65 41.87 -43.11
C GLY A 552 -136.15 42.23 -43.04
N THR A 553 -135.31 41.79 -44.00
CA THR A 553 -133.84 41.76 -43.86
C THR A 553 -132.99 42.32 -45.04
N ARG A 554 -133.49 43.21 -45.92
CA ARG A 554 -132.86 43.57 -47.24
C ARG A 554 -132.34 45.04 -47.36
N GLU A 555 -131.20 45.28 -48.05
CA GLU A 555 -130.41 46.57 -48.05
C GLU A 555 -129.77 47.01 -49.43
N ILE A 556 -129.39 48.31 -49.63
CA ILE A 556 -128.86 48.97 -50.89
C ILE A 556 -127.85 50.17 -50.65
N ALA A 557 -126.81 50.45 -51.48
CA ALA A 557 -125.77 51.54 -51.32
C ALA A 557 -124.93 52.01 -52.57
N THR A 558 -124.31 53.23 -52.59
CA THR A 558 -123.45 53.85 -53.68
C THR A 558 -122.13 54.55 -53.23
N GLY A 559 -121.06 54.66 -54.06
CA GLY A 559 -119.73 55.27 -53.68
C GLY A 559 -118.58 55.20 -54.71
N LYS A 560 -117.28 55.20 -54.32
CA LYS A 560 -116.11 55.02 -55.25
C LYS A 560 -115.34 53.70 -55.14
N SER A 561 -114.57 53.34 -56.17
CA SER A 561 -113.66 52.18 -56.13
C SER A 561 -112.71 52.31 -54.94
N ASP A 562 -112.66 51.24 -54.15
CA ASP A 562 -111.89 51.16 -52.89
C ASP A 562 -112.37 52.15 -51.78
N GLU A 563 -113.45 52.92 -51.97
CA GLU A 563 -114.26 53.47 -50.87
C GLU A 563 -115.20 52.38 -50.34
N ALA A 564 -115.50 52.40 -49.03
CA ALA A 564 -116.35 51.41 -48.38
C ALA A 564 -117.83 51.50 -48.84
N ILE A 565 -118.41 50.36 -49.22
CA ILE A 565 -119.85 50.19 -49.34
C ILE A 565 -120.44 50.24 -47.94
N ASN A 566 -121.40 51.14 -47.72
CA ASN A 566 -122.09 51.26 -46.43
C ASN A 566 -123.60 51.10 -46.65
N PHE A 567 -124.13 49.95 -46.25
CA PHE A 567 -125.57 49.71 -46.20
C PHE A 567 -126.21 50.42 -44.99
N THR A 568 -127.54 50.59 -44.97
CA THR A 568 -128.23 51.32 -43.88
C THR A 568 -128.26 50.49 -42.60
N LYS A 569 -128.19 49.16 -42.72
CA LYS A 569 -127.93 48.20 -41.64
C LYS A 569 -126.87 47.18 -42.11
N ASP A 570 -125.91 46.79 -41.26
CA ASP A 570 -124.85 45.84 -41.65
C ASP A 570 -125.43 44.43 -41.88
N PRO A 571 -125.31 43.86 -43.10
CA PRO A 571 -125.69 42.47 -43.37
C PRO A 571 -125.06 41.46 -42.40
N SER A 572 -123.84 41.70 -41.93
CA SER A 572 -123.12 40.84 -40.99
C SER A 572 -123.69 40.91 -39.57
N GLU A 573 -124.38 41.99 -39.21
CA GLU A 573 -125.16 42.12 -37.98
C GLU A 573 -126.41 41.23 -38.05
N ILE A 574 -127.06 41.17 -39.22
CA ILE A 574 -128.19 40.25 -39.50
C ILE A 574 -127.72 38.78 -39.49
N VAL A 575 -126.51 38.47 -40.01
CA VAL A 575 -125.91 37.13 -39.84
C VAL A 575 -125.68 36.81 -38.37
N ARG A 576 -125.07 37.70 -37.60
CA ARG A 576 -124.80 37.50 -36.16
C ARG A 576 -126.09 37.34 -35.35
N GLU A 577 -127.14 38.09 -35.67
CA GLU A 577 -128.47 37.92 -35.08
C GLU A 577 -129.10 36.54 -35.37
N LEU A 578 -128.68 35.85 -36.43
CA LEU A 578 -129.14 34.49 -36.77
C LEU A 578 -128.20 33.42 -36.20
N GLU A 579 -126.88 33.61 -36.29
CA GLU A 579 -125.89 32.68 -35.71
C GLU A 579 -125.98 32.62 -34.17
N ALA A 580 -126.22 33.76 -33.51
CA ALA A 580 -126.47 33.80 -32.07
C ALA A 580 -127.78 33.11 -31.63
N LYS A 581 -128.66 32.73 -32.58
CA LYS A 581 -129.89 31.96 -32.34
C LYS A 581 -129.71 30.46 -32.61
N GLY A 582 -128.48 29.99 -32.82
CA GLY A 582 -128.14 28.57 -32.99
C GLY A 582 -128.17 28.07 -34.44
N TYR A 583 -128.44 28.95 -35.40
CA TYR A 583 -128.20 28.66 -36.81
C TYR A 583 -126.68 28.69 -37.08
N VAL A 584 -126.15 27.78 -37.86
CA VAL A 584 -124.84 27.92 -38.50
C VAL A 584 -125.07 28.50 -39.88
N PHE A 585 -124.46 29.63 -40.21
CA PHE A 585 -124.49 30.12 -41.59
C PHE A 585 -123.87 29.06 -42.50
N ASP A 586 -124.66 28.49 -43.42
CA ASP A 586 -124.21 27.36 -44.24
C ASP A 586 -123.40 27.89 -45.41
N LYS A 587 -122.15 28.22 -45.10
CA LYS A 587 -121.14 28.73 -46.03
C LYS A 587 -120.94 27.81 -47.24
N SER A 588 -121.39 26.55 -47.20
CA SER A 588 -121.26 25.59 -48.29
C SER A 588 -122.39 25.66 -49.32
N ASN A 589 -123.51 26.31 -49.01
CA ASN A 589 -124.58 26.53 -49.99
C ASN A 589 -124.07 27.39 -51.17
N ALA A 590 -124.07 26.77 -52.36
CA ALA A 590 -123.54 27.34 -53.59
C ALA A 590 -124.23 28.64 -54.06
N ASN A 591 -125.35 29.05 -53.44
CA ASN A 591 -126.07 30.28 -53.77
C ASN A 591 -125.68 31.47 -52.87
N ASN A 592 -124.83 31.27 -51.86
CA ASN A 592 -124.32 32.34 -51.01
C ASN A 592 -123.44 33.34 -51.80
N LYS A 593 -123.58 34.62 -51.45
CA LYS A 593 -122.71 35.70 -51.93
C LYS A 593 -122.60 36.75 -50.83
N VAL A 594 -121.81 36.47 -49.80
CA VAL A 594 -121.78 37.26 -48.55
C VAL A 594 -121.27 38.68 -48.75
N PHE A 595 -121.93 39.68 -48.15
CA PHE A 595 -121.34 41.00 -47.92
C PHE A 595 -120.39 40.94 -46.71
N VAL A 596 -119.25 41.62 -46.82
CA VAL A 596 -118.28 41.74 -45.74
C VAL A 596 -118.25 43.21 -45.33
N ASP A 597 -118.35 43.54 -44.05
CA ASP A 597 -118.19 44.94 -43.63
C ASP A 597 -116.81 45.50 -44.03
N GLY A 598 -116.77 46.76 -44.49
CA GLY A 598 -115.60 47.32 -45.18
C GLY A 598 -115.35 46.75 -46.59
N SER A 599 -116.28 45.94 -47.15
CA SER A 599 -116.30 45.64 -48.59
C SER A 599 -116.33 46.96 -49.32
N THR A 600 -115.28 47.24 -50.08
CA THR A 600 -115.24 48.42 -50.91
C THR A 600 -115.99 48.17 -52.20
N TYR A 601 -116.38 49.25 -52.87
CA TYR A 601 -116.79 49.05 -54.25
C TYR A 601 -115.60 48.56 -55.06
N ASP A 602 -115.86 47.63 -55.98
CA ASP A 602 -114.81 47.04 -56.79
C ASP A 602 -114.25 48.02 -57.84
N LYS A 603 -113.48 47.50 -58.78
CA LYS A 603 -112.72 48.29 -59.75
C LYS A 603 -113.41 48.36 -61.11
N ASN A 604 -114.66 47.90 -61.23
CA ASN A 604 -115.38 47.71 -62.48
C ASN A 604 -116.66 48.58 -62.58
N SER A 605 -116.54 49.77 -63.16
CA SER A 605 -117.59 50.81 -63.23
C SER A 605 -118.78 50.52 -64.15
N GLU A 606 -119.04 49.27 -64.53
CA GLU A 606 -120.07 48.89 -65.50
C GLU A 606 -121.21 47.99 -64.94
N VAL A 607 -121.10 47.44 -63.72
CA VAL A 607 -122.07 46.47 -63.16
C VAL A 607 -122.30 46.64 -61.64
N HIS A 608 -123.55 46.59 -61.18
CA HIS A 608 -123.88 46.63 -59.74
C HIS A 608 -123.45 45.38 -58.96
N GLN A 609 -122.97 45.57 -57.73
CA GLN A 609 -122.68 44.47 -56.79
C GLN A 609 -123.93 43.97 -56.03
N TYR A 610 -123.97 42.67 -55.71
CA TYR A 610 -125.09 41.99 -55.05
C TYR A 610 -124.59 41.00 -54.00
N PHE A 611 -125.35 40.84 -52.89
CA PHE A 611 -125.04 39.93 -51.79
C PHE A 611 -126.25 39.08 -51.30
N LYS A 612 -126.02 37.82 -50.86
CA LYS A 612 -127.02 36.80 -50.48
C LYS A 612 -126.54 35.82 -49.39
N TYR A 613 -127.43 35.32 -48.52
CA TYR A 613 -127.10 34.45 -47.36
C TYR A 613 -128.12 33.30 -47.09
N TYR A 614 -127.67 32.10 -46.67
CA TYR A 614 -128.44 30.88 -46.32
C TYR A 614 -127.85 30.09 -45.08
N PHE A 615 -128.64 29.33 -44.27
CA PHE A 615 -128.26 28.80 -42.92
C PHE A 615 -128.73 27.36 -42.50
N THR A 616 -127.90 26.58 -41.75
CA THR A 616 -128.08 25.23 -41.11
C THR A 616 -127.61 25.11 -39.61
N HIS A 617 -126.87 24.07 -39.13
CA HIS A 617 -126.40 23.76 -37.71
C HIS A 617 -125.01 22.98 -37.71
N GLY A 618 -124.15 22.87 -36.65
CA GLY A 618 -122.77 22.23 -36.79
C GLY A 618 -121.87 21.78 -35.56
N HIS A 619 -120.68 21.13 -35.83
CA HIS A 619 -119.72 20.40 -34.91
C HIS A 619 -118.19 20.40 -35.39
N ALA A 620 -117.19 19.86 -34.64
CA ALA A 620 -115.72 19.80 -35.00
C ALA A 620 -114.79 18.77 -34.22
N THR A 621 -113.56 18.43 -34.67
CA THR A 621 -112.60 17.42 -34.09
C THR A 621 -111.17 17.95 -33.79
N VAL A 622 -110.34 17.30 -32.93
CA VAL A 622 -109.00 17.75 -32.46
C VAL A 622 -107.88 16.66 -32.49
N THR A 623 -106.69 17.00 -33.01
CA THR A 623 -105.53 16.07 -33.21
C THR A 623 -104.38 16.21 -32.18
N PRO A 624 -103.40 15.26 -32.09
CA PRO A 624 -102.38 15.26 -31.04
C PRO A 624 -101.27 16.31 -31.26
N ASP A 625 -101.12 16.82 -32.48
CA ASP A 625 -100.17 17.91 -32.80
C ASP A 625 -100.87 19.29 -32.70
N GLN A 626 -102.21 19.33 -32.67
CA GLN A 626 -103.01 20.54 -32.45
C GLN A 626 -103.17 20.91 -30.97
N ASP A 627 -103.21 19.92 -30.07
CA ASP A 627 -103.05 20.12 -28.61
C ASP A 627 -101.99 19.13 -28.08
N PRO A 628 -100.68 19.45 -28.23
CA PRO A 628 -99.61 18.60 -27.73
C PRO A 628 -99.66 18.36 -26.22
N GLN A 629 -100.24 19.29 -25.44
CA GLN A 629 -100.33 19.19 -23.98
C GLN A 629 -101.33 18.12 -23.52
N LYS A 630 -102.38 17.84 -24.30
CA LYS A 630 -103.38 16.80 -23.99
C LYS A 630 -103.28 15.55 -24.86
N GLY A 631 -102.61 15.67 -26.01
CA GLY A 631 -102.48 14.64 -27.05
C GLY A 631 -101.16 13.89 -27.09
N GLN A 632 -100.09 14.35 -26.44
CA GLN A 632 -98.78 13.65 -26.41
C GLN A 632 -98.19 13.57 -25.00
N LYS A 633 -97.42 12.51 -24.74
CA LYS A 633 -96.60 12.35 -23.53
C LYS A 633 -95.32 11.58 -23.84
N THR A 634 -94.27 11.84 -23.08
CA THR A 634 -92.94 11.20 -23.17
C THR A 634 -92.52 10.64 -21.83
N VAL A 635 -91.68 9.60 -21.84
CA VAL A 635 -91.00 9.05 -20.66
C VAL A 635 -89.54 8.77 -21.03
N THR A 636 -88.59 9.21 -20.21
CA THR A 636 -87.15 9.08 -20.43
C THR A 636 -86.50 8.25 -19.33
N GLN A 637 -85.69 7.26 -19.73
CA GLN A 637 -84.77 6.53 -18.87
C GLN A 637 -83.36 7.08 -19.09
N THR A 638 -82.68 7.50 -18.02
CA THR A 638 -81.28 7.95 -18.04
C THR A 638 -80.44 7.04 -17.14
N ILE A 639 -79.27 6.61 -17.60
CA ILE A 639 -78.29 5.86 -16.81
C ILE A 639 -77.03 6.71 -16.69
N LYS A 640 -76.63 7.01 -15.46
CA LYS A 640 -75.42 7.76 -15.11
C LYS A 640 -74.35 6.85 -14.55
N TYR A 641 -73.09 7.24 -14.76
CA TYR A 641 -71.92 6.51 -14.30
C TYR A 641 -71.11 7.38 -13.33
N GLU A 642 -71.19 7.07 -12.05
CA GLU A 642 -70.53 7.81 -10.96
C GLU A 642 -69.51 6.92 -10.25
N TYR A 643 -68.48 7.52 -9.65
CA TYR A 643 -67.64 6.81 -8.69
C TYR A 643 -68.42 6.55 -7.40
N ALA A 644 -67.95 5.63 -6.56
CA ALA A 644 -68.61 5.28 -5.29
C ALA A 644 -68.92 6.51 -4.40
N ASP A 645 -68.05 7.53 -4.44
CA ASP A 645 -68.16 8.81 -3.71
C ASP A 645 -69.19 9.80 -4.29
N GLY A 646 -69.76 9.53 -5.47
CA GLY A 646 -70.73 10.39 -6.15
C GLY A 646 -70.12 11.42 -7.12
N THR A 647 -68.81 11.35 -7.39
CA THR A 647 -68.19 12.17 -8.45
C THR A 647 -68.39 11.54 -9.84
N ALA A 648 -68.43 12.37 -10.89
CA ALA A 648 -68.70 11.90 -12.24
C ALA A 648 -67.47 11.20 -12.86
N THR A 649 -67.68 10.03 -13.47
CA THR A 649 -66.60 9.24 -14.12
C THR A 649 -66.09 9.82 -15.44
N GLY A 650 -66.78 10.82 -16.00
CA GLY A 650 -66.52 11.34 -17.35
C GLY A 650 -67.05 10.44 -18.48
N LEU A 651 -67.61 9.26 -18.17
CA LEU A 651 -68.37 8.44 -19.12
C LEU A 651 -69.68 9.15 -19.47
N ALA A 652 -70.12 9.02 -20.73
CA ALA A 652 -71.35 9.66 -21.20
C ALA A 652 -72.62 8.93 -20.70
N ASP A 653 -73.60 9.69 -20.22
CA ASP A 653 -74.91 9.18 -19.80
C ASP A 653 -75.61 8.42 -20.94
N ASN A 654 -76.22 7.27 -20.65
CA ASN A 654 -77.07 6.55 -21.59
C ASN A 654 -78.52 7.02 -21.44
N VAL A 655 -79.08 7.68 -22.47
CA VAL A 655 -80.43 8.26 -22.43
C VAL A 655 -81.33 7.59 -23.48
N GLN A 656 -82.47 7.06 -23.04
CA GLN A 656 -83.49 6.43 -23.89
C GLN A 656 -84.86 7.11 -23.65
N THR A 657 -85.49 7.64 -24.71
CA THR A 657 -86.78 8.36 -24.62
C THR A 657 -87.88 7.68 -25.44
N LEU A 658 -89.02 7.43 -24.80
CA LEU A 658 -90.22 6.79 -25.36
C LEU A 658 -91.36 7.83 -25.51
N THR A 659 -92.22 7.69 -26.53
CA THR A 659 -93.23 8.71 -26.88
C THR A 659 -94.60 8.10 -27.22
N PHE A 660 -95.68 8.66 -26.65
CA PHE A 660 -97.06 8.15 -26.69
C PHE A 660 -98.07 9.24 -27.15
N LYS A 661 -99.14 8.91 -27.91
CA LYS A 661 -100.05 9.90 -28.57
C LYS A 661 -101.57 9.50 -28.60
N ARG A 662 -102.52 10.46 -28.62
CA ARG A 662 -104.03 10.28 -28.72
C ARG A 662 -104.85 11.50 -29.25
N THR A 663 -106.15 11.35 -29.59
CA THR A 663 -107.06 12.34 -30.30
C THR A 663 -108.45 12.58 -29.63
N GLY A 664 -109.23 13.64 -29.96
CA GLY A 664 -110.57 13.97 -29.34
C GLY A 664 -111.57 14.81 -30.21
N ASP A 665 -112.81 15.12 -29.73
CA ASP A 665 -113.97 15.62 -30.55
C ASP A 665 -114.96 16.63 -29.87
N LYS A 666 -115.71 17.50 -30.60
CA LYS A 666 -116.44 18.73 -30.13
C LYS A 666 -117.80 19.12 -30.83
N ASP A 667 -118.77 19.71 -30.11
CA ASP A 667 -120.02 20.34 -30.63
C ASP A 667 -119.94 21.90 -30.75
N LEU A 668 -120.72 22.55 -31.65
CA LEU A 668 -120.67 24.02 -31.87
C LEU A 668 -121.97 24.83 -31.72
N VAL A 669 -123.13 24.23 -31.43
CA VAL A 669 -124.31 24.99 -30.93
C VAL A 669 -124.46 24.82 -29.40
N THR A 670 -123.80 23.81 -28.82
CA THR A 670 -123.80 23.49 -27.37
C THR A 670 -122.40 23.47 -26.73
N HIS A 671 -121.31 23.39 -27.51
CA HIS A 671 -119.91 23.70 -27.15
C HIS A 671 -119.02 22.71 -26.33
N GLU A 672 -119.43 21.47 -26.02
CA GLU A 672 -118.59 20.50 -25.27
C GLU A 672 -117.50 19.76 -26.10
N VAL A 673 -116.42 19.27 -25.45
CA VAL A 673 -115.29 18.48 -26.05
C VAL A 673 -115.00 17.20 -25.25
N THR A 674 -114.71 16.07 -25.91
CA THR A 674 -114.39 14.76 -25.27
C THR A 674 -113.07 14.12 -25.75
N TRP A 675 -112.41 13.33 -24.88
CA TRP A 675 -111.11 12.66 -25.12
C TRP A 675 -111.08 11.23 -24.53
N PRO A 676 -110.40 10.25 -25.17
CA PRO A 676 -110.22 8.89 -24.66
C PRO A 676 -109.06 8.79 -23.65
N ASP A 677 -109.13 7.86 -22.69
CA ASP A 677 -108.15 7.74 -21.60
C ASP A 677 -106.75 7.29 -22.03
N TRP A 678 -105.71 7.76 -21.32
CA TRP A 678 -104.32 7.40 -21.59
C TRP A 678 -104.01 5.91 -21.36
N SER A 679 -104.80 5.23 -20.53
CA SER A 679 -104.67 3.79 -20.24
C SER A 679 -104.99 2.89 -21.44
N THR A 680 -105.56 3.43 -22.53
CA THR A 680 -105.81 2.68 -23.76
C THR A 680 -104.63 2.71 -24.75
N VAL A 681 -103.53 3.40 -24.42
CA VAL A 681 -102.32 3.45 -25.25
C VAL A 681 -101.33 2.38 -24.77
N ALA A 682 -100.85 1.54 -25.69
CA ALA A 682 -99.95 0.43 -25.38
C ALA A 682 -98.58 0.93 -24.84
N GLY A 683 -98.01 0.16 -23.90
CA GLY A 683 -96.67 0.42 -23.35
C GLY A 683 -95.55 0.18 -24.37
N GLN A 684 -94.39 0.79 -24.12
CA GLN A 684 -93.17 0.67 -24.93
C GLN A 684 -92.01 0.22 -24.02
N GLN A 685 -91.00 -0.46 -24.58
CA GLN A 685 -89.84 -0.95 -23.83
C GLN A 685 -88.55 -0.22 -24.20
N THR A 686 -87.67 -0.04 -23.21
CA THR A 686 -86.27 0.33 -23.41
C THR A 686 -85.41 -0.88 -23.75
N SER A 687 -84.22 -0.68 -24.31
CA SER A 687 -83.23 -1.75 -24.54
C SER A 687 -82.30 -1.93 -23.33
N VAL A 688 -81.82 -3.17 -23.13
CA VAL A 688 -80.78 -3.50 -22.15
C VAL A 688 -79.50 -2.70 -22.36
N VAL A 689 -78.84 -2.29 -21.28
CA VAL A 689 -77.58 -1.53 -21.31
C VAL A 689 -76.55 -2.21 -20.40
N THR A 690 -75.45 -2.68 -20.98
CA THR A 690 -74.28 -3.17 -20.25
C THR A 690 -73.42 -1.97 -19.82
N SER A 691 -72.97 -1.96 -18.57
CA SER A 691 -72.10 -0.90 -18.03
C SER A 691 -70.70 -0.95 -18.66
N PRO A 692 -70.09 0.19 -19.04
CA PRO A 692 -68.74 0.21 -19.61
C PRO A 692 -67.67 -0.39 -18.68
N ALA A 693 -66.65 -1.03 -19.23
CA ALA A 693 -65.48 -1.43 -18.44
C ALA A 693 -64.61 -0.21 -18.12
N LEU A 694 -64.27 -0.01 -16.84
CA LEU A 694 -63.38 1.05 -16.35
C LEU A 694 -62.17 0.38 -15.66
N LYS A 695 -60.94 0.74 -16.04
CA LYS A 695 -59.74 -0.01 -15.60
C LYS A 695 -59.43 0.25 -14.12
N GLY A 696 -59.38 -0.80 -13.31
CA GLY A 696 -59.18 -0.74 -11.86
C GLY A 696 -60.42 -0.32 -11.07
N TYR A 697 -61.61 -0.34 -11.68
CA TYR A 697 -62.88 -0.10 -10.99
C TYR A 697 -63.98 -1.08 -11.44
N THR A 698 -64.57 -1.81 -10.50
CA THR A 698 -65.75 -2.67 -10.73
C THR A 698 -67.06 -1.90 -10.58
N ALA A 699 -67.92 -1.96 -11.60
CA ALA A 699 -69.30 -1.46 -11.55
C ALA A 699 -70.17 -2.30 -10.60
N ASP A 700 -70.94 -1.65 -9.72
CA ASP A 700 -71.89 -2.30 -8.82
C ASP A 700 -73.03 -3.04 -9.57
N THR A 701 -73.36 -2.56 -10.77
CA THR A 701 -74.41 -3.08 -11.64
C THR A 701 -73.83 -3.29 -13.04
N ASN A 702 -73.57 -4.55 -13.42
CA ASN A 702 -72.97 -4.88 -14.72
C ASN A 702 -73.92 -4.66 -15.91
N GLU A 703 -75.23 -4.88 -15.73
CA GLU A 703 -76.24 -4.64 -16.78
C GLU A 703 -77.54 -4.09 -16.18
N ILE A 704 -78.15 -3.12 -16.86
CA ILE A 704 -79.50 -2.62 -16.57
C ILE A 704 -80.47 -3.23 -17.59
N PRO A 705 -81.46 -4.04 -17.15
CA PRO A 705 -82.37 -4.75 -18.05
C PRO A 705 -83.38 -3.80 -18.73
N ALA A 706 -83.94 -4.28 -19.84
CA ALA A 706 -85.07 -3.65 -20.54
C ALA A 706 -86.30 -3.53 -19.63
N ILE A 707 -86.93 -2.35 -19.60
CA ILE A 707 -88.13 -2.06 -18.77
C ILE A 707 -89.27 -1.55 -19.66
N THR A 708 -90.50 -1.97 -19.36
CA THR A 708 -91.73 -1.47 -20.01
C THR A 708 -92.23 -0.22 -19.28
N TYR A 709 -92.48 0.84 -20.05
CA TYR A 709 -93.10 2.08 -19.58
C TYR A 709 -94.41 2.37 -20.33
N HIS A 710 -95.31 3.09 -19.67
CA HIS A 710 -96.59 3.55 -20.17
C HIS A 710 -96.65 5.08 -20.20
N ALA A 711 -97.60 5.65 -20.95
CA ALA A 711 -97.77 7.09 -21.12
C ALA A 711 -98.04 7.89 -19.82
N GLY A 712 -98.24 7.23 -18.67
CA GLY A 712 -98.45 7.87 -17.37
C GLY A 712 -97.22 7.88 -16.46
N ASP A 713 -96.15 7.18 -16.81
CA ASP A 713 -94.99 6.99 -15.95
C ASP A 713 -94.13 8.26 -15.87
N SER A 714 -93.29 8.34 -14.84
CA SER A 714 -92.33 9.44 -14.66
C SER A 714 -90.98 9.06 -15.24
N ASP A 715 -90.18 10.07 -15.62
CA ASP A 715 -88.78 9.86 -16.01
C ASP A 715 -87.98 9.20 -14.89
N VAL A 716 -87.10 8.26 -15.23
CA VAL A 716 -86.31 7.47 -14.26
C VAL A 716 -84.83 7.65 -14.53
N THR A 717 -84.07 7.98 -13.49
CA THR A 717 -82.60 7.97 -13.53
C THR A 717 -82.06 6.79 -12.71
N TYR A 718 -81.22 5.98 -13.34
CA TYR A 718 -80.39 4.97 -12.69
C TYR A 718 -78.97 5.53 -12.54
N VAL A 719 -78.31 5.22 -11.43
CA VAL A 719 -76.89 5.52 -11.21
C VAL A 719 -76.18 4.19 -11.01
N VAL A 720 -75.21 3.90 -11.87
CA VAL A 720 -74.26 2.80 -11.71
C VAL A 720 -73.02 3.35 -11.00
N LYS A 721 -72.59 2.70 -9.92
CA LYS A 721 -71.42 3.13 -9.15
C LYS A 721 -70.21 2.27 -9.42
N TYR A 722 -69.09 2.92 -9.74
CA TYR A 722 -67.78 2.29 -9.88
C TYR A 722 -67.03 2.32 -8.54
N ASN A 723 -66.73 1.13 -8.03
CA ASN A 723 -65.93 0.94 -6.82
C ASN A 723 -64.49 0.63 -7.24
N ALA A 724 -63.51 1.29 -6.64
CA ALA A 724 -62.11 1.04 -6.93
C ALA A 724 -61.70 -0.36 -6.47
N ASP A 725 -61.06 -1.12 -7.36
CA ASP A 725 -60.60 -2.48 -7.10
C ASP A 725 -59.45 -2.48 -6.07
N VAL A 726 -59.24 -3.62 -5.39
CA VAL A 726 -58.21 -3.75 -4.35
C VAL A 726 -56.88 -4.19 -4.96
N GLN A 727 -55.86 -3.37 -4.75
CA GLN A 727 -54.51 -3.56 -5.26
C GLN A 727 -53.54 -3.92 -4.12
N HIS A 728 -52.36 -4.41 -4.50
CA HIS A 728 -51.31 -4.84 -3.58
C HIS A 728 -49.95 -4.28 -4.01
N ALA A 729 -49.16 -3.85 -3.03
CA ALA A 729 -47.76 -3.49 -3.21
C ALA A 729 -46.88 -4.28 -2.23
N VAL A 730 -45.72 -4.70 -2.73
CA VAL A 730 -44.73 -5.51 -2.03
C VAL A 730 -43.43 -4.72 -1.94
N ILE A 731 -42.93 -4.50 -0.73
CA ILE A 731 -41.69 -3.79 -0.47
C ILE A 731 -40.68 -4.82 0.06
N ASN A 732 -39.68 -5.13 -0.75
CA ASN A 732 -38.60 -6.06 -0.40
C ASN A 732 -37.36 -5.30 0.06
N TYR A 733 -36.92 -5.59 1.27
CA TYR A 733 -35.65 -5.14 1.84
C TYR A 733 -34.61 -6.20 1.50
N ILE A 734 -33.57 -5.81 0.76
CA ILE A 734 -32.61 -6.74 0.14
C ILE A 734 -31.20 -6.35 0.56
N ASP A 735 -30.40 -7.33 0.96
CA ASP A 735 -28.94 -7.17 1.03
C ASP A 735 -28.37 -7.23 -0.39
N GLY A 736 -27.85 -6.11 -0.88
CA GLY A 736 -27.26 -5.99 -2.22
C GLY A 736 -25.86 -6.58 -2.35
N GLU A 737 -25.35 -7.28 -1.33
CA GLU A 737 -24.09 -8.03 -1.39
C GLU A 737 -24.30 -9.55 -1.54
N SER A 738 -25.36 -10.10 -0.94
CA SER A 738 -25.75 -11.51 -1.05
C SER A 738 -26.96 -11.79 -1.97
N ASP A 739 -27.68 -10.74 -2.39
CA ASP A 739 -29.01 -10.78 -3.02
C ASP A 739 -30.10 -11.44 -2.13
N GLU A 740 -29.88 -11.58 -0.82
CA GLU A 740 -30.87 -12.13 0.13
C GLU A 740 -31.96 -11.11 0.50
N ILE A 741 -33.22 -11.57 0.56
CA ILE A 741 -34.36 -10.77 1.04
C ILE A 741 -34.37 -10.79 2.58
N LEU A 742 -33.97 -9.68 3.18
CA LEU A 742 -33.90 -9.46 4.63
C LEU A 742 -35.29 -9.33 5.27
N HIS A 743 -36.23 -8.69 4.56
CA HIS A 743 -37.61 -8.50 5.00
C HIS A 743 -38.53 -8.22 3.81
N THR A 744 -39.81 -8.57 3.93
CA THR A 744 -40.85 -8.23 2.95
C THR A 744 -42.06 -7.68 3.67
N ASP A 745 -42.42 -6.43 3.38
CA ASP A 745 -43.72 -5.88 3.74
C ASP A 745 -44.69 -5.99 2.58
N LYS A 746 -45.97 -6.23 2.90
CA LYS A 746 -47.08 -6.22 1.96
C LYS A 746 -48.14 -5.25 2.44
N VAL A 747 -48.52 -4.33 1.56
CA VAL A 747 -49.57 -3.34 1.81
C VAL A 747 -50.63 -3.42 0.73
N ASN A 748 -51.87 -3.14 1.09
CA ASN A 748 -53.02 -3.13 0.20
C ASN A 748 -53.79 -1.81 0.31
N GLY A 749 -54.53 -1.49 -0.73
CA GLY A 749 -55.35 -0.29 -0.84
C GLY A 749 -56.16 -0.33 -2.12
N HIS A 750 -56.82 0.77 -2.46
CA HIS A 750 -57.63 0.86 -3.66
C HIS A 750 -56.87 1.47 -4.84
N SER A 751 -57.26 1.12 -6.08
CA SER A 751 -56.73 1.75 -7.30
C SER A 751 -56.71 3.28 -7.18
N ASP A 752 -55.63 3.92 -7.66
CA ASP A 752 -55.38 5.37 -7.55
C ASP A 752 -55.19 5.94 -6.12
N GLU A 753 -55.35 5.15 -5.05
CA GLU A 753 -55.11 5.56 -3.65
C GLU A 753 -53.59 5.70 -3.38
N LYS A 754 -53.20 6.64 -2.52
CA LYS A 754 -51.80 6.76 -2.09
C LYS A 754 -51.40 5.55 -1.23
N ILE A 755 -50.27 4.93 -1.54
CA ILE A 755 -49.65 3.91 -0.68
C ILE A 755 -49.20 4.59 0.62
N ASN A 756 -49.97 4.43 1.70
CA ASN A 756 -49.68 5.05 2.99
C ASN A 756 -48.65 4.23 3.79
N TYR A 757 -47.46 4.11 3.22
CA TYR A 757 -46.32 3.35 3.75
C TYR A 757 -45.07 4.22 3.78
N SER A 758 -44.11 3.88 4.65
CA SER A 758 -42.79 4.51 4.69
C SER A 758 -41.73 3.47 5.04
N THR A 759 -40.63 3.53 4.32
CA THR A 759 -39.46 2.66 4.50
C THR A 759 -38.63 3.01 5.75
N ALA A 760 -38.80 4.21 6.29
CA ALA A 760 -37.91 4.81 7.30
C ALA A 760 -37.75 3.97 8.58
N ASP A 761 -38.83 3.38 9.11
CA ASP A 761 -38.78 2.60 10.35
C ASP A 761 -38.07 1.25 10.18
N MET A 762 -38.15 0.64 8.98
CA MET A 762 -37.46 -0.61 8.68
C MET A 762 -36.01 -0.38 8.26
N ILE A 763 -35.74 0.69 7.48
CA ILE A 763 -34.37 1.17 7.22
C ILE A 763 -33.61 1.33 8.54
N LYS A 764 -34.19 2.07 9.50
CA LYS A 764 -33.59 2.30 10.81
C LYS A 764 -33.38 1.02 11.64
N GLN A 765 -34.24 0.00 11.47
CA GLN A 765 -34.08 -1.30 12.12
C GLN A 765 -32.97 -2.16 11.50
N LEU A 766 -32.73 -2.02 10.20
CA LEU A 766 -31.64 -2.70 9.49
C LEU A 766 -30.30 -1.99 9.73
N GLU A 767 -30.30 -0.65 9.75
CA GLU A 767 -29.14 0.15 10.17
C GLU A 767 -28.69 -0.21 11.59
N ALA A 768 -29.62 -0.38 12.52
CA ALA A 768 -29.32 -0.84 13.88
C ALA A 768 -28.81 -2.30 13.97
N LYS A 769 -28.80 -3.05 12.85
CA LYS A 769 -28.22 -4.41 12.71
C LYS A 769 -26.93 -4.42 11.88
N GLY A 770 -26.34 -3.27 11.60
CA GLY A 770 -25.09 -3.16 10.84
C GLY A 770 -25.24 -3.05 9.33
N TYR A 771 -26.46 -2.89 8.79
CA TYR A 771 -26.65 -2.59 7.37
C TYR A 771 -26.50 -1.09 7.09
N GLU A 772 -26.18 -0.71 5.86
CA GLU A 772 -26.12 0.66 5.38
C GLU A 772 -27.04 0.83 4.17
N LEU A 773 -27.91 1.85 4.17
CA LEU A 773 -28.83 2.08 3.06
C LEU A 773 -28.06 2.45 1.78
N PHE A 774 -28.07 1.57 0.78
CA PHE A 774 -27.45 1.84 -0.51
C PHE A 774 -28.41 2.52 -1.48
N LYS A 775 -29.67 2.05 -1.56
CA LYS A 775 -30.68 2.66 -2.43
C LYS A 775 -32.11 2.30 -2.02
N ASP A 776 -32.91 3.31 -1.72
CA ASP A 776 -34.37 3.16 -1.63
C ASP A 776 -35.00 3.38 -3.03
N ASN A 777 -35.75 2.40 -3.53
CA ASN A 777 -36.53 2.52 -4.77
C ASN A 777 -38.04 2.63 -4.50
N PHE A 778 -38.49 2.92 -3.27
CA PHE A 778 -39.88 3.25 -2.97
C PHE A 778 -40.11 4.77 -3.08
N PRO A 779 -40.76 5.28 -4.15
CA PRO A 779 -40.91 6.72 -4.35
C PRO A 779 -41.87 7.37 -3.36
N ALA A 780 -41.53 8.58 -2.90
CA ALA A 780 -42.34 9.31 -1.93
C ALA A 780 -43.64 9.83 -2.57
N GLY A 781 -44.79 9.40 -2.03
CA GLY A 781 -46.11 9.81 -2.52
C GLY A 781 -46.74 8.87 -3.54
N GLU A 782 -46.13 7.71 -3.78
CA GLU A 782 -46.60 6.68 -4.70
C GLU A 782 -48.05 6.24 -4.47
N LYS A 783 -48.70 5.78 -5.53
CA LYS A 783 -50.08 5.30 -5.53
C LYS A 783 -50.15 3.81 -5.89
N PHE A 784 -51.21 3.17 -5.42
CA PHE A 784 -51.63 1.89 -5.97
C PHE A 784 -52.03 2.09 -7.44
N ASP A 785 -51.60 1.18 -8.31
CA ASP A 785 -51.89 1.25 -9.74
C ASP A 785 -53.30 0.71 -10.07
N ASN A 786 -53.54 0.34 -11.32
CA ASN A 786 -54.83 -0.16 -11.79
C ASN A 786 -54.62 -1.47 -12.58
N ASP A 787 -53.71 -2.35 -12.14
CA ASP A 787 -53.43 -3.66 -12.76
C ASP A 787 -53.61 -4.84 -11.80
N ASP A 788 -54.87 -5.26 -11.63
CA ASP A 788 -55.35 -6.36 -10.76
C ASP A 788 -54.68 -7.74 -11.01
N LYS A 789 -53.74 -7.85 -11.96
CA LYS A 789 -52.98 -9.07 -12.28
C LYS A 789 -51.57 -9.09 -11.70
N ASN A 790 -51.00 -7.95 -11.31
CA ASN A 790 -49.59 -7.84 -10.95
C ASN A 790 -49.42 -6.95 -9.70
N ASP A 791 -48.89 -7.49 -8.61
CA ASP A 791 -48.53 -6.71 -7.43
C ASP A 791 -47.38 -5.72 -7.77
N GLN A 792 -47.53 -4.45 -7.41
CA GLN A 792 -46.45 -3.46 -7.54
C GLN A 792 -45.28 -3.85 -6.62
N THR A 793 -44.07 -4.00 -7.16
CA THR A 793 -42.90 -4.44 -6.39
C THR A 793 -41.83 -3.35 -6.32
N TYR A 794 -41.46 -2.96 -5.10
CA TYR A 794 -40.43 -1.98 -4.80
C TYR A 794 -39.30 -2.63 -4.00
N THR A 795 -38.06 -2.15 -4.16
CA THR A 795 -36.88 -2.68 -3.46
C THR A 795 -36.13 -1.62 -2.68
N VAL A 796 -35.79 -1.93 -1.44
CA VAL A 796 -34.91 -1.13 -0.59
C VAL A 796 -33.62 -1.93 -0.42
N ILE A 797 -32.54 -1.45 -1.03
CA ILE A 797 -31.28 -2.18 -1.15
C ILE A 797 -30.28 -1.64 -0.13
N PHE A 798 -29.71 -2.55 0.65
CA PHE A 798 -28.68 -2.27 1.65
C PHE A 798 -27.33 -2.82 1.20
N LYS A 799 -26.30 -2.43 1.93
CA LYS A 799 -24.99 -3.07 1.98
C LYS A 799 -24.65 -3.36 3.44
N HIS A 800 -23.58 -4.08 3.68
CA HIS A 800 -23.04 -4.20 5.04
C HIS A 800 -22.26 -2.93 5.37
N HIS A 801 -22.58 -2.29 6.51
CA HIS A 801 -21.75 -1.23 7.07
C HIS A 801 -20.38 -1.79 7.48
N ARG A 802 -19.35 -0.97 7.34
CA ARG A 802 -17.96 -1.39 7.54
C ARG A 802 -17.13 -0.31 8.21
N GLU A 803 -16.50 -0.67 9.32
CA GLU A 803 -15.57 0.19 10.03
C GLU A 803 -14.13 -0.38 10.06
N ASN A 804 -13.14 0.52 10.14
CA ASN A 804 -11.74 0.12 10.30
C ASN A 804 -11.47 -0.17 11.77
N VAL A 805 -11.04 -1.40 12.09
CA VAL A 805 -10.78 -1.85 13.45
C VAL A 805 -9.29 -2.12 13.70
N ASP A 806 -8.88 -1.87 14.94
CA ASP A 806 -7.51 -2.06 15.39
C ASP A 806 -7.16 -3.56 15.62
N PRO A 807 -5.87 -3.92 15.74
CA PRO A 807 -5.43 -5.31 15.80
C PRO A 807 -5.94 -6.13 16.99
N ASN A 808 -6.48 -5.47 18.03
CA ASN A 808 -7.03 -6.12 19.23
C ASN A 808 -8.52 -6.46 19.09
N HIS A 809 -9.19 -6.00 18.02
CA HIS A 809 -10.60 -6.26 17.79
C HIS A 809 -10.87 -7.76 17.61
N SER A 810 -11.99 -8.23 18.16
CA SER A 810 -12.45 -9.62 17.99
C SER A 810 -13.17 -9.80 16.66
N SER A 811 -12.89 -10.89 15.95
CA SER A 811 -13.67 -11.33 14.79
C SER A 811 -14.57 -12.50 15.15
N ALA A 812 -15.80 -12.52 14.64
CA ALA A 812 -16.79 -13.58 14.89
C ALA A 812 -16.35 -14.96 14.37
N ASP A 813 -15.51 -15.01 13.33
CA ASP A 813 -14.89 -16.23 12.80
C ASP A 813 -13.72 -16.76 13.66
N GLY A 814 -13.37 -16.07 14.75
CA GLY A 814 -12.29 -16.42 15.65
C GLY A 814 -10.89 -16.01 15.17
N THR A 815 -10.76 -15.39 14.00
CA THR A 815 -9.48 -14.83 13.54
C THR A 815 -9.07 -13.61 14.36
N LYS A 816 -7.77 -13.27 14.33
CA LYS A 816 -7.18 -12.19 15.12
C LYS A 816 -6.29 -11.28 14.29
N GLY A 817 -6.21 -10.03 14.73
CA GLY A 817 -5.27 -9.03 14.27
C GLY A 817 -3.87 -9.17 14.88
N THR A 818 -3.65 -10.11 15.80
CA THR A 818 -2.36 -10.37 16.45
C THR A 818 -1.87 -11.81 16.24
N LYS A 819 -0.57 -11.96 15.96
CA LYS A 819 0.14 -13.26 15.94
C LYS A 819 1.45 -13.13 16.73
N THR A 820 1.67 -14.00 17.70
CA THR A 820 2.91 -14.04 18.49
C THR A 820 3.74 -15.26 18.10
N LEU A 821 4.98 -15.02 17.67
CA LEU A 821 5.96 -16.06 17.37
C LEU A 821 6.95 -16.18 18.53
N THR A 822 7.40 -17.40 18.80
CA THR A 822 8.35 -17.71 19.88
C THR A 822 9.62 -18.32 19.28
N GLU A 823 10.75 -17.64 19.43
CA GLU A 823 12.08 -18.22 19.25
C GLU A 823 12.37 -19.17 20.42
N THR A 824 12.95 -20.34 20.14
CA THR A 824 13.40 -21.31 21.17
C THR A 824 14.85 -21.69 20.91
N VAL A 825 15.69 -21.47 21.91
CA VAL A 825 17.12 -21.83 21.89
C VAL A 825 17.35 -22.96 22.89
N HIS A 826 17.72 -24.13 22.36
CA HIS A 826 18.18 -25.26 23.16
C HIS A 826 19.67 -25.16 23.46
N TYR A 827 20.10 -25.55 24.65
CA TYR A 827 21.51 -25.60 25.03
C TYR A 827 21.94 -27.03 25.32
N LYS A 828 22.89 -27.55 24.55
CA LYS A 828 23.32 -28.96 24.62
C LYS A 828 24.84 -29.09 24.55
N TYR A 829 25.39 -30.15 25.12
CA TYR A 829 26.78 -30.54 24.90
C TYR A 829 26.92 -31.25 23.55
N ALA A 830 28.16 -31.42 23.05
CA ALA A 830 28.45 -32.10 21.79
C ALA A 830 27.86 -33.53 21.68
N ASN A 831 27.67 -34.23 22.80
CA ASN A 831 27.04 -35.56 22.88
C ASN A 831 25.48 -35.52 22.82
N GLY A 832 24.88 -34.33 22.69
CA GLY A 832 23.43 -34.11 22.61
C GLY A 832 22.69 -34.07 23.95
N THR A 833 23.36 -34.27 25.10
CA THR A 833 22.73 -34.07 26.41
C THR A 833 22.54 -32.59 26.71
N LYS A 834 21.61 -32.28 27.62
CA LYS A 834 21.23 -30.90 27.96
C LYS A 834 22.34 -30.21 28.77
N ALA A 835 22.79 -29.05 28.30
CA ALA A 835 23.80 -28.22 28.97
C ALA A 835 23.18 -27.13 29.85
N ALA A 836 22.08 -26.51 29.39
CA ALA A 836 21.32 -25.54 30.17
C ALA A 836 19.82 -25.60 29.84
N GLU A 837 19.00 -24.90 30.62
CA GLU A 837 17.56 -24.73 30.36
C GLU A 837 17.31 -23.89 29.10
N ASP A 838 16.31 -24.30 28.32
CA ASP A 838 15.95 -23.62 27.06
C ASP A 838 15.58 -22.15 27.32
N GLN A 839 16.12 -21.24 26.52
CA GLN A 839 15.69 -19.84 26.52
C GLN A 839 14.69 -19.59 25.39
N THR A 840 13.75 -18.69 25.64
CA THR A 840 12.76 -18.27 24.64
C THR A 840 12.66 -16.76 24.57
N ALA A 841 12.38 -16.25 23.37
CA ALA A 841 12.06 -14.85 23.11
C ALA A 841 10.81 -14.79 22.25
N GLN A 842 10.02 -13.72 22.38
CA GLN A 842 8.78 -13.55 21.61
C GLN A 842 8.78 -12.24 20.84
N VAL A 843 8.13 -12.28 19.67
CA VAL A 843 7.74 -11.11 18.89
C VAL A 843 6.26 -11.21 18.53
N THR A 844 5.56 -10.09 18.52
CA THR A 844 4.14 -10.01 18.16
C THR A 844 3.98 -9.16 16.91
N PHE A 845 3.32 -9.71 15.90
CA PHE A 845 2.89 -9.00 14.71
C PHE A 845 1.46 -8.50 14.88
N THR A 846 1.17 -7.33 14.31
CA THR A 846 -0.15 -6.71 14.34
C THR A 846 -0.65 -6.43 12.93
N ARG A 847 -1.96 -6.49 12.72
CA ARG A 847 -2.61 -6.08 11.46
C ARG A 847 -3.95 -5.44 11.79
N ASN A 848 -4.22 -4.30 11.15
CA ASN A 848 -5.55 -3.69 11.18
C ASN A 848 -6.50 -4.50 10.27
N GLY A 849 -7.80 -4.34 10.46
CA GLY A 849 -8.81 -5.01 9.63
C GLY A 849 -10.01 -4.12 9.37
N VAL A 850 -10.92 -4.59 8.53
CA VAL A 850 -12.22 -3.97 8.29
C VAL A 850 -13.28 -4.89 8.89
N LEU A 851 -13.99 -4.42 9.91
CA LEU A 851 -15.15 -5.11 10.46
C LEU A 851 -16.32 -4.99 9.49
N ASP A 852 -17.07 -6.07 9.35
CA ASP A 852 -18.36 -6.13 8.68
C ASP A 852 -19.44 -6.25 9.76
N ASP A 853 -20.21 -5.19 10.00
CA ASP A 853 -21.06 -5.05 11.19
C ASP A 853 -22.23 -6.05 11.23
N VAL A 854 -22.66 -6.53 10.05
CA VAL A 854 -23.72 -7.54 9.92
C VAL A 854 -23.23 -8.91 10.33
N THR A 855 -22.05 -9.32 9.86
CA THR A 855 -21.49 -10.66 10.13
C THR A 855 -20.66 -10.72 11.40
N GLY A 856 -20.17 -9.58 11.90
CA GLY A 856 -19.18 -9.48 12.97
C GLY A 856 -17.78 -9.99 12.57
N ILE A 857 -17.54 -10.24 11.28
CA ILE A 857 -16.28 -10.79 10.77
C ILE A 857 -15.33 -9.65 10.39
N VAL A 858 -14.06 -9.77 10.77
CA VAL A 858 -13.02 -8.80 10.40
C VAL A 858 -12.22 -9.30 9.21
N ALA A 859 -12.33 -8.59 8.08
CA ALA A 859 -11.46 -8.74 6.93
C ALA A 859 -10.06 -8.15 7.26
N TRP A 860 -9.20 -8.96 7.87
CA TRP A 860 -7.85 -8.55 8.27
C TRP A 860 -6.96 -8.20 7.08
N GLY A 861 -6.27 -7.07 7.17
CA GLY A 861 -5.30 -6.62 6.18
C GLY A 861 -3.95 -7.36 6.23
N LYS A 862 -2.94 -6.74 5.63
CA LYS A 862 -1.55 -7.19 5.73
C LYS A 862 -1.01 -6.92 7.15
N TRP A 863 -0.04 -7.72 7.57
CA TRP A 863 0.76 -7.43 8.77
C TRP A 863 1.44 -6.05 8.64
N ASN A 864 1.31 -5.24 9.68
CA ASN A 864 1.83 -3.89 9.77
C ASN A 864 3.37 -3.90 9.77
N GLU A 865 3.97 -4.85 10.48
CA GLU A 865 5.41 -5.09 10.51
C GLU A 865 5.77 -6.18 9.48
N ALA A 866 6.71 -5.90 8.56
CA ALA A 866 7.17 -6.90 7.59
C ALA A 866 8.04 -7.99 8.25
N SER A 867 8.81 -7.61 9.27
CA SER A 867 9.61 -8.49 10.11
C SER A 867 9.79 -7.89 11.50
N GLN A 868 10.08 -8.73 12.50
CA GLN A 868 10.35 -8.36 13.88
C GLN A 868 11.61 -9.10 14.36
N SER A 869 12.46 -8.42 15.13
CA SER A 869 13.68 -8.99 15.72
C SER A 869 13.43 -9.45 17.15
N TYR A 870 13.86 -10.66 17.48
CA TYR A 870 13.77 -11.18 18.85
C TYR A 870 14.75 -10.44 19.76
N LYS A 871 14.42 -10.37 21.06
CA LYS A 871 15.37 -9.91 22.08
C LYS A 871 16.57 -10.86 22.07
N ALA A 872 17.78 -10.33 21.94
CA ALA A 872 19.00 -11.11 21.96
C ALA A 872 19.08 -12.01 23.22
N LEU A 873 19.26 -13.31 23.00
CA LEU A 873 19.38 -14.33 24.06
C LEU A 873 20.86 -14.63 24.28
N THR A 874 21.36 -14.37 25.48
CA THR A 874 22.77 -14.64 25.84
C THR A 874 22.87 -16.08 26.33
N SER A 875 23.71 -16.85 25.66
CA SER A 875 23.98 -18.24 26.03
C SER A 875 24.62 -18.29 27.43
N PRO A 876 24.11 -19.13 28.36
CA PRO A 876 24.67 -19.23 29.70
C PRO A 876 26.17 -19.50 29.71
N THR A 877 26.92 -18.90 30.62
CA THR A 877 28.32 -19.30 30.85
C THR A 877 28.34 -20.63 31.61
N ILE A 878 29.06 -21.61 31.07
CA ILE A 878 29.33 -22.90 31.70
C ILE A 878 30.86 -22.99 31.80
N ALA A 879 31.41 -23.16 33.00
CA ALA A 879 32.85 -23.17 33.21
C ALA A 879 33.51 -24.36 32.48
N GLY A 880 34.63 -24.11 31.80
CA GLY A 880 35.31 -25.08 30.93
C GLY A 880 34.54 -25.51 29.69
N TYR A 881 33.51 -24.76 29.27
CA TYR A 881 32.80 -25.00 28.00
C TYR A 881 32.45 -23.73 27.21
N THR A 882 33.02 -23.58 26.02
CA THR A 882 32.64 -22.52 25.07
C THR A 882 31.35 -22.84 24.28
N PRO A 883 30.34 -21.95 24.28
CA PRO A 883 29.16 -22.09 23.42
C PRO A 883 29.44 -21.73 21.95
N SER A 884 28.86 -22.49 21.02
CA SER A 884 28.97 -22.28 19.57
C SER A 884 28.43 -20.93 19.08
N GLU A 885 27.57 -20.27 19.86
CA GLU A 885 27.08 -18.91 19.61
C GLU A 885 26.84 -18.24 20.97
N ALA A 886 27.66 -17.24 21.34
CA ALA A 886 27.60 -16.62 22.67
C ALA A 886 26.33 -15.76 22.89
N VAL A 887 25.80 -15.16 21.82
CA VAL A 887 24.56 -14.39 21.85
C VAL A 887 23.75 -14.70 20.59
N VAL A 888 22.62 -15.38 20.77
CA VAL A 888 21.69 -15.68 19.68
C VAL A 888 20.90 -14.41 19.35
N LYS A 889 20.93 -14.04 18.06
CA LYS A 889 20.15 -12.94 17.48
C LYS A 889 19.47 -13.44 16.22
N ARG A 890 18.14 -13.44 16.21
CA ARG A 890 17.32 -13.81 15.04
C ARG A 890 16.18 -12.80 14.86
N SER A 891 15.50 -12.94 13.73
CA SER A 891 14.28 -12.21 13.38
C SER A 891 13.33 -13.16 12.65
N SER A 892 12.03 -12.89 12.71
CA SER A 892 11.03 -13.56 11.88
C SER A 892 10.39 -12.55 10.94
N ASN A 893 10.01 -13.01 9.75
CA ASN A 893 9.12 -12.29 8.86
C ASN A 893 7.65 -12.53 9.28
N SER A 894 6.74 -11.65 8.89
CA SER A 894 5.33 -11.75 9.30
C SER A 894 4.54 -12.89 8.65
N ASP A 895 5.05 -13.45 7.55
CA ASP A 895 4.54 -14.65 6.88
C ASP A 895 4.97 -15.96 7.56
N ALA A 896 5.90 -15.92 8.52
CA ALA A 896 6.30 -17.10 9.29
C ALA A 896 5.18 -17.52 10.26
N GLU A 897 4.77 -18.79 10.23
CA GLU A 897 3.76 -19.35 11.15
C GLU A 897 4.34 -19.82 12.50
N GLN A 898 5.66 -19.97 12.59
CA GLN A 898 6.37 -20.34 13.81
C GLN A 898 7.70 -19.57 13.90
N GLY A 899 8.17 -19.34 15.14
CA GLY A 899 9.50 -18.76 15.37
C GLY A 899 10.62 -19.78 15.11
N PRO A 900 11.88 -19.32 15.05
CA PRO A 900 13.01 -20.21 14.85
C PRO A 900 13.27 -21.09 16.08
N THR A 901 13.53 -22.37 15.85
CA THR A 901 14.09 -23.28 16.86
C THR A 901 15.53 -23.61 16.46
N LEU A 902 16.48 -23.41 17.37
CA LEU A 902 17.89 -23.75 17.15
C LEU A 902 18.52 -24.38 18.40
N THR A 903 19.74 -24.89 18.24
CA THR A 903 20.54 -25.46 19.34
C THR A 903 21.91 -24.80 19.35
N VAL A 904 22.29 -24.23 20.49
CA VAL A 904 23.67 -23.84 20.79
C VAL A 904 24.37 -25.05 21.40
N ILE A 905 25.53 -25.40 20.85
CA ILE A 905 26.35 -26.53 21.29
C ILE A 905 27.49 -26.01 22.16
N TYR A 906 27.65 -26.58 23.34
CA TYR A 906 28.80 -26.37 24.21
C TYR A 906 29.88 -27.40 23.89
N THR A 907 31.05 -26.89 23.51
CA THR A 907 32.28 -27.65 23.30
C THR A 907 33.13 -27.52 24.54
N ALA A 908 33.72 -28.62 25.01
CA ALA A 908 34.64 -28.60 26.14
C ALA A 908 35.89 -27.78 25.76
N ASP A 909 36.32 -26.91 26.66
CA ASP A 909 37.55 -26.14 26.49
C ASP A 909 38.78 -27.02 26.76
N ALA A 910 39.94 -26.63 26.21
CA ALA A 910 41.17 -27.40 26.32
C ALA A 910 41.85 -27.13 27.67
N GLN A 911 42.24 -28.20 28.37
CA GLN A 911 42.79 -28.19 29.71
C GLN A 911 44.17 -28.85 29.78
N LYS A 912 44.94 -28.53 30.81
CA LYS A 912 46.27 -29.11 31.06
C LYS A 912 46.41 -29.63 32.48
N VAL A 913 47.18 -30.71 32.61
CA VAL A 913 47.58 -31.26 33.89
C VAL A 913 49.06 -31.64 33.88
N HIS A 914 49.73 -31.31 34.98
CA HIS A 914 51.14 -31.57 35.23
C HIS A 914 51.31 -32.60 36.34
N VAL A 915 52.00 -33.70 36.05
CA VAL A 915 52.36 -34.72 37.06
C VAL A 915 53.85 -34.63 37.38
N GLN A 916 54.15 -34.09 38.56
CA GLN A 916 55.51 -33.79 39.02
C GLN A 916 56.06 -34.90 39.91
N TYR A 917 57.19 -35.50 39.51
CA TYR A 917 57.95 -36.45 40.30
C TYR A 917 59.00 -35.67 41.10
N ILE A 918 58.97 -35.78 42.43
CA ILE A 918 59.75 -34.94 43.34
C ILE A 918 60.52 -35.81 44.34
N ASP A 919 61.79 -35.49 44.56
CA ASP A 919 62.56 -36.02 45.69
C ASP A 919 62.20 -35.27 46.98
N GLY A 920 61.47 -35.92 47.87
CA GLY A 920 61.01 -35.37 49.15
C GLY A 920 62.09 -35.31 50.23
N GLU A 921 63.36 -35.62 49.94
CA GLU A 921 64.49 -35.34 50.83
C GLU A 921 65.30 -34.10 50.41
N THR A 922 65.19 -33.66 49.15
CA THR A 922 65.93 -32.50 48.60
C THR A 922 65.04 -31.40 48.02
N ASP A 923 63.72 -31.63 47.94
CA ASP A 923 62.73 -30.83 47.21
C ASP A 923 63.06 -30.64 45.71
N GLN A 924 63.94 -31.48 45.14
CA GLN A 924 64.31 -31.43 43.73
C GLN A 924 63.25 -32.12 42.86
N MET A 925 62.78 -31.43 41.81
CA MET A 925 61.98 -32.05 40.75
C MET A 925 62.85 -33.01 39.93
N LEU A 926 62.42 -34.27 39.86
CA LEU A 926 63.08 -35.36 39.14
C LEU A 926 62.59 -35.47 37.68
N ARG A 927 61.31 -35.18 37.45
CA ARG A 927 60.61 -35.21 36.15
C ARG A 927 59.26 -34.49 36.29
N GLN A 928 58.78 -33.90 35.21
CA GLN A 928 57.38 -33.52 35.05
C GLN A 928 56.85 -34.20 33.79
N ASP A 929 55.61 -34.69 33.84
CA ASP A 929 54.86 -35.11 32.67
C ASP A 929 53.70 -34.15 32.45
N ASP A 930 53.67 -33.54 31.26
CA ASP A 930 52.64 -32.60 30.83
C ASP A 930 51.61 -33.34 29.97
N LEU A 931 50.33 -33.10 30.22
CA LEU A 931 49.21 -33.79 29.58
C LEU A 931 48.15 -32.77 29.19
N ASP A 932 47.82 -32.71 27.90
CA ASP A 932 46.71 -31.93 27.38
C ASP A 932 45.45 -32.80 27.22
N GLY A 933 44.28 -32.20 27.37
CA GLY A 933 42.98 -32.83 27.14
C GLY A 933 41.85 -31.80 27.10
N TYR A 934 40.61 -32.23 27.34
CA TYR A 934 39.45 -31.34 27.40
C TYR A 934 38.72 -31.45 28.73
N THR A 935 38.01 -30.39 29.13
CA THR A 935 37.15 -30.37 30.33
C THR A 935 36.31 -31.63 30.46
N ASP A 936 36.27 -32.21 31.67
CA ASP A 936 35.55 -33.45 31.99
C ASP A 936 36.07 -34.74 31.30
N GLU A 937 37.11 -34.68 30.45
CA GLU A 937 37.75 -35.89 29.93
C GLU A 937 38.57 -36.60 31.03
N THR A 938 38.61 -37.93 30.99
CA THR A 938 39.43 -38.71 31.93
C THR A 938 40.89 -38.65 31.52
N ILE A 939 41.77 -38.22 32.44
CA ILE A 939 43.21 -38.11 32.21
C ILE A 939 43.78 -39.51 31.92
N PRO A 940 44.28 -39.80 30.71
CA PRO A 940 44.65 -41.16 30.29
C PRO A 940 46.05 -41.54 30.76
N TYR A 941 46.36 -41.28 32.04
CA TYR A 941 47.70 -41.38 32.61
C TYR A 941 47.79 -42.36 33.78
N SER A 942 48.98 -42.88 34.05
CA SER A 942 49.28 -43.73 35.19
C SER A 942 50.71 -43.53 35.66
N THR A 943 50.88 -43.29 36.95
CA THR A 943 52.17 -43.10 37.63
C THR A 943 53.01 -44.38 37.72
N ALA A 944 52.41 -45.55 37.45
CA ALA A 944 53.03 -46.85 37.72
C ALA A 944 54.37 -47.08 37.00
N GLU A 945 54.54 -46.60 35.76
CA GLU A 945 55.82 -46.72 35.04
C GLU A 945 56.87 -45.73 35.57
N GLY A 946 56.46 -44.49 35.90
CA GLY A 946 57.34 -43.49 36.49
C GLY A 946 57.85 -43.91 37.87
N ILE A 947 56.96 -44.41 38.73
CA ILE A 947 57.28 -44.98 40.04
C ILE A 947 58.31 -46.11 39.88
N LYS A 948 58.01 -47.10 39.04
CA LYS A 948 58.88 -48.25 38.82
C LYS A 948 60.25 -47.88 38.26
N LYS A 949 60.33 -46.82 37.43
CA LYS A 949 61.61 -46.27 36.96
C LYS A 949 62.42 -45.71 38.13
N PHE A 950 61.84 -44.81 38.93
CA PHE A 950 62.58 -44.18 40.03
C PHE A 950 62.94 -45.16 41.15
N GLU A 951 62.11 -46.17 41.43
CA GLU A 951 62.47 -47.30 42.29
C GLU A 951 63.69 -48.09 41.75
N GLY A 952 63.81 -48.23 40.43
CA GLY A 952 65.00 -48.79 39.77
C GLY A 952 66.24 -47.88 39.82
N ASP A 953 66.04 -46.57 39.87
CA ASP A 953 67.11 -45.56 39.96
C ASP A 953 67.60 -45.32 41.41
N GLY A 954 67.13 -46.10 42.39
CA GLY A 954 67.56 -46.02 43.79
C GLY A 954 66.73 -45.11 44.69
N TYR A 955 65.51 -44.78 44.27
CA TYR A 955 64.52 -44.10 45.12
C TYR A 955 63.53 -45.11 45.74
N GLU A 956 62.75 -44.65 46.72
CA GLU A 956 61.65 -45.39 47.34
C GLU A 956 60.40 -44.50 47.30
N LEU A 957 59.26 -45.03 46.84
CA LEU A 957 58.01 -44.28 46.79
C LEU A 957 57.57 -43.88 48.20
N PHE A 958 57.46 -42.57 48.46
CA PHE A 958 56.94 -42.07 49.73
C PHE A 958 55.43 -41.77 49.66
N LYS A 959 54.98 -41.12 48.59
CA LYS A 959 53.56 -40.78 48.41
C LYS A 959 53.22 -40.51 46.94
N ASP A 960 52.24 -41.22 46.42
CA ASP A 960 51.57 -40.84 45.17
C ASP A 960 50.35 -39.96 45.50
N ASN A 961 50.25 -38.77 44.89
CA ASN A 961 49.08 -37.90 44.98
C ASN A 961 48.24 -37.89 43.68
N PHE A 962 48.57 -38.67 42.64
CA PHE A 962 47.75 -38.76 41.42
C PHE A 962 46.62 -39.79 41.60
N PRO A 963 45.34 -39.37 41.70
CA PRO A 963 44.23 -40.31 41.87
C PRO A 963 43.90 -41.06 40.57
N ALA A 964 43.49 -42.33 40.70
CA ALA A 964 43.19 -43.17 39.55
C ALA A 964 41.80 -42.88 38.97
N GLY A 965 41.73 -42.61 37.66
CA GLY A 965 40.48 -42.30 36.96
C GLY A 965 40.04 -40.83 37.06
N GLU A 966 40.98 -39.95 37.42
CA GLU A 966 40.79 -38.50 37.52
C GLU A 966 40.47 -37.86 36.15
N LYS A 967 39.92 -36.65 36.20
CA LYS A 967 39.51 -35.88 35.03
C LYS A 967 40.22 -34.53 35.00
N PHE A 968 40.40 -34.00 33.79
CA PHE A 968 40.62 -32.58 33.59
C PHE A 968 39.44 -31.81 34.19
N ASP A 969 39.73 -30.77 34.97
CA ASP A 969 38.69 -29.91 35.55
C ASP A 969 38.22 -28.86 34.55
N ASN A 970 37.76 -27.73 35.06
CA ASN A 970 37.11 -26.66 34.31
C ASN A 970 37.59 -25.27 34.73
N ASP A 971 38.82 -25.17 35.25
CA ASP A 971 39.47 -23.90 35.59
C ASP A 971 40.42 -23.46 34.48
N ASP A 972 39.85 -22.80 33.46
CA ASP A 972 40.59 -22.24 32.32
C ASP A 972 41.66 -21.18 32.71
N THR A 973 41.81 -20.88 34.00
CA THR A 973 42.81 -19.92 34.52
C THR A 973 43.96 -20.56 35.28
N ASN A 974 43.91 -21.84 35.66
CA ASN A 974 44.97 -22.52 36.41
C ASN A 974 45.13 -23.98 35.95
N ASP A 975 46.31 -24.35 35.46
CA ASP A 975 46.63 -25.74 35.12
C ASP A 975 46.56 -26.66 36.38
N GLN A 976 46.16 -27.91 36.21
CA GLN A 976 46.11 -28.89 37.29
C GLN A 976 47.51 -29.41 37.68
N PHE A 977 47.76 -29.65 38.97
CA PHE A 977 49.03 -30.19 39.46
C PHE A 977 48.85 -31.39 40.41
N TYR A 978 49.52 -32.49 40.10
CA TYR A 978 49.65 -33.66 40.97
C TYR A 978 51.12 -34.00 41.21
N THR A 979 51.46 -34.53 42.39
CA THR A 979 52.86 -34.82 42.77
C THR A 979 53.07 -36.29 43.17
N VAL A 980 54.10 -36.93 42.62
CA VAL A 980 54.59 -38.24 43.07
C VAL A 980 55.90 -38.03 43.83
N ILE A 981 55.89 -38.27 45.13
CA ILE A 981 56.99 -37.94 46.04
C ILE A 981 57.77 -39.19 46.41
N PHE A 982 59.08 -39.13 46.27
CA PHE A 982 60.04 -40.20 46.56
C PHE A 982 60.96 -39.83 47.71
N LYS A 983 61.72 -40.81 48.20
CA LYS A 983 62.88 -40.65 49.09
C LYS A 983 64.05 -41.45 48.54
N HIS A 984 65.26 -41.24 49.04
CA HIS A 984 66.39 -42.10 48.67
C HIS A 984 66.23 -43.47 49.33
N HIS A 985 66.43 -44.55 48.57
CA HIS A 985 66.45 -45.89 49.12
C HIS A 985 67.68 -46.07 50.02
N ARG A 986 67.49 -46.57 51.25
CA ARG A 986 68.54 -46.69 52.27
C ARG A 986 68.61 -48.12 52.81
N GLU A 987 69.64 -48.86 52.40
CA GLU A 987 69.92 -50.20 52.91
C GLU A 987 70.96 -50.16 54.07
N ASN A 988 70.77 -51.01 55.09
CA ASN A 988 71.73 -51.16 56.19
C ASN A 988 72.93 -51.99 55.73
N VAL A 989 74.04 -51.32 55.42
CA VAL A 989 75.30 -51.95 55.01
C VAL A 989 76.14 -52.47 56.20
N ASP A 990 76.93 -53.53 55.98
CA ASP A 990 77.85 -54.06 57.00
C ASP A 990 79.12 -53.19 57.16
N PRO A 991 79.84 -53.25 58.31
CA PRO A 991 81.03 -52.43 58.58
C PRO A 991 82.18 -52.49 57.56
N ASN A 992 82.19 -53.49 56.67
CA ASN A 992 83.18 -53.65 55.60
C ASN A 992 82.79 -52.97 54.28
N HIS A 993 81.56 -52.45 54.16
CA HIS A 993 81.09 -51.78 52.96
C HIS A 993 81.84 -50.46 52.74
N SER A 994 82.46 -50.31 51.57
CA SER A 994 83.20 -49.10 51.18
C SER A 994 82.29 -48.08 50.50
N SER A 995 82.31 -46.84 50.97
CA SER A 995 81.64 -45.70 50.35
C SER A 995 82.36 -45.20 49.09
N ALA A 996 81.67 -44.41 48.28
CA ALA A 996 82.22 -43.78 47.08
C ALA A 996 83.32 -42.73 47.36
N ASP A 997 83.41 -42.20 48.58
CA ASP A 997 84.49 -41.30 49.03
C ASP A 997 85.73 -42.03 49.58
N GLY A 998 85.70 -43.37 49.61
CA GLY A 998 86.81 -44.21 50.05
C GLY A 998 86.97 -44.33 51.58
N THR A 999 86.05 -43.80 52.38
CA THR A 999 86.06 -44.02 53.83
C THR A 999 85.62 -45.44 54.21
N LYS A 1000 86.20 -45.99 55.28
CA LYS A 1000 85.85 -47.31 55.86
C LYS A 1000 85.60 -47.18 57.35
N GLY A 1001 84.69 -47.99 57.88
CA GLY A 1001 84.27 -47.96 59.30
C GLY A 1001 85.27 -48.52 60.32
N THR A 1002 86.49 -48.90 59.90
CA THR A 1002 87.50 -49.55 60.77
C THR A 1002 88.84 -48.79 60.75
N LYS A 1003 89.55 -48.76 61.88
CA LYS A 1003 90.77 -47.96 62.06
C LYS A 1003 91.83 -48.71 62.87
N THR A 1004 92.68 -49.45 62.18
CA THR A 1004 93.80 -50.18 62.79
C THR A 1004 94.85 -49.24 63.37
N LEU A 1005 95.21 -49.45 64.64
CA LEU A 1005 96.34 -48.80 65.31
C LEU A 1005 97.49 -49.81 65.46
N THR A 1006 98.73 -49.34 65.23
CA THR A 1006 99.95 -50.14 65.37
C THR A 1006 100.85 -49.50 66.42
N GLU A 1007 101.22 -50.28 67.44
CA GLU A 1007 102.23 -49.89 68.45
C GLU A 1007 103.53 -50.64 68.18
N THR A 1008 104.65 -49.91 68.17
CA THR A 1008 105.99 -50.46 67.91
C THR A 1008 106.91 -50.11 69.08
N VAL A 1009 107.38 -51.13 69.80
CA VAL A 1009 108.30 -50.94 70.94
C VAL A 1009 109.74 -51.18 70.52
N HIS A 1010 110.57 -50.13 70.60
CA HIS A 1010 111.99 -50.15 70.25
C HIS A 1010 112.90 -50.40 71.47
N TYR A 1011 113.60 -51.53 71.49
CA TYR A 1011 114.57 -51.86 72.54
C TYR A 1011 115.98 -51.40 72.16
N LYS A 1012 116.57 -50.47 72.94
CA LYS A 1012 117.92 -49.91 72.71
C LYS A 1012 118.73 -49.88 74.02
N TYR A 1013 120.03 -50.10 73.93
CA TYR A 1013 120.96 -49.89 75.03
C TYR A 1013 121.31 -48.41 75.20
N ALA A 1014 121.84 -48.01 76.35
CA ALA A 1014 122.13 -46.61 76.70
C ALA A 1014 123.18 -45.92 75.79
N ASN A 1015 123.95 -46.69 75.01
CA ASN A 1015 124.88 -46.22 73.98
C ASN A 1015 124.25 -46.16 72.56
N GLY A 1016 122.93 -46.32 72.45
CA GLY A 1016 122.16 -46.11 71.22
C GLY A 1016 122.05 -47.30 70.28
N THR A 1017 122.77 -48.40 70.51
CA THR A 1017 122.68 -49.60 69.67
C THR A 1017 121.48 -50.48 70.03
N LYS A 1018 120.95 -51.18 69.02
CA LYS A 1018 119.72 -51.97 69.11
C LYS A 1018 119.91 -53.17 70.06
N ALA A 1019 119.01 -53.33 71.02
CA ALA A 1019 119.13 -54.33 72.09
C ALA A 1019 118.40 -55.65 71.80
N ALA A 1020 117.31 -55.57 71.04
CA ALA A 1020 116.54 -56.70 70.51
C ALA A 1020 115.79 -56.26 69.24
N GLU A 1021 115.18 -57.18 68.51
CA GLU A 1021 114.24 -56.80 67.44
C GLU A 1021 113.01 -56.09 67.99
N ASP A 1022 112.41 -55.24 67.17
CA ASP A 1022 111.24 -54.46 67.56
C ASP A 1022 110.01 -55.37 67.59
N GLN A 1023 109.15 -55.20 68.59
CA GLN A 1023 107.89 -55.93 68.66
C GLN A 1023 106.75 -55.00 68.22
N THR A 1024 105.94 -55.48 67.27
CA THR A 1024 104.75 -54.80 66.75
C THR A 1024 103.49 -55.55 67.15
N ALA A 1025 102.49 -54.81 67.64
CA ALA A 1025 101.14 -55.31 67.85
C ALA A 1025 100.14 -54.45 67.05
N GLN A 1026 99.11 -55.09 66.52
CA GLN A 1026 98.02 -54.43 65.79
C GLN A 1026 96.67 -54.77 66.43
N VAL A 1027 95.82 -53.75 66.55
CA VAL A 1027 94.40 -53.89 66.90
C VAL A 1027 93.60 -53.14 65.84
N THR A 1028 92.55 -53.79 65.32
CA THR A 1028 91.65 -53.31 64.27
C THR A 1028 90.27 -53.03 64.82
#